data_AF-A0AB39BHE8-F1
#
_entry.id   AF-A0AB39BHE8-F1
#
_cell.length_a   1.000
_cell.length_b   1.000
_cell.length_c   1.000
_cell.angle_alpha   90.00
_cell.angle_beta   90.00
_cell.angle_gamma   90.00
#
_symmetry.space_group_name_H-M   'P 1'
#
loop_
_entity.id
_entity.type
_entity.pdbx_description
1 polymer ?
#
loop_
_entity_poly.entity_id
_entity_poly.type
_entity_poly.pdbx_seq_one_letter_code
_entity_poly.pdbx_strand_id
1 'polypeptide(L)'
;MATLLYRIGRFAAHRSIAVIVGWVVLLGLFVGGAGALGGTMSSSFAIPGTESQQAIDMLDQRFPQASGGSAKVIYVPPSGQKIDAFESQIAASVTALGSVDHVSMVTGPFDANASAQVNDDSSMAYTTVQLDVASSQLSEAENEAIVAAGEKAATDGVTVYFSGVTDPPEAGVDYTEAIGLLVAFVVLLITFGSLLAAGMPLVTSVIGVAITTTTITIASGFVSISSTAPLLATMLGLAVGIDYALFIVARHRTQLIHGMDPKESAATAVATAGSAVVFAGLTVIIALLGLSVVQIPFLTVMGIGAAISVVIAVVVALTLLPAILGLFGRRLIPKPTSRAARRELASADPHAKKTTLGARWVALATAKPVITVAVVVIGLVVVALPAASLRLTLPDAGYDPSGSMSREGYDQLSEGFGPGFNGPLLITADIAAVTDLDSARTALHDQFTGLPDVASVSQALPNATLDMLIVSIIPDSSPDSVATEQLVHGIRDSEAAFEKANGFGYQVTGQTALGIDVSARLADALLPFAVVVVGLCIILLTIVFRSLAVPISATIGYLLSVAASFGIVTAVFEWGWLADVLGVAKVGPVISFFPILLMAVLFGLAMDYQVFLVSRMREVYSETGDAHFSVRHGFVGAARVVTAAACIMFAVFASFVPGGNAVLQPIALGLAAGVFIDAFLVRMTFIPALMMLLGKLGWAIPKRLARILPNVDLEGEGVREMLDAVRWRPLPAPDAPPFAVAAERAVVESAAEGELVAPFDVRAEAGDLVIVTGAVGTHPEAVVAAMAGRQRLLEGHLRVLDRPLPVHAAELRRHSVLVARPVDDDLLADRIPLGSLPAVARRVQERLQRELGEELAELWGGALAEEWMRQLAEATAAAATVTDRRGRATAKVGLVAVDGTGIPTAHLQHALSIVDAALPLTATLVVAHHGARLEAGTRPVQVVELAAVRPEPRALPGLPGLPAAPDGAPGDQAALDAPSGRGGGPAPDDPGPQRGGDSPDDPDQNPPTEPRQEVTA
;
A
#
# COMPACT_ATOMS: atom_id res chain seq x y z
N MET A 1 -3.57 8.18 -14.07
CA MET A 1 -4.33 7.87 -12.84
C MET A 1 -4.91 9.14 -12.21
N ALA A 2 -4.08 10.15 -11.91
CA ALA A 2 -4.47 11.40 -11.26
C ALA A 2 -5.73 12.09 -11.85
N THR A 3 -5.94 12.04 -13.17
CA THR A 3 -7.13 12.58 -13.84
C THR A 3 -8.45 11.88 -13.48
N LEU A 4 -8.44 10.58 -13.16
CA LEU A 4 -9.59 9.85 -12.66
C LEU A 4 -9.88 10.25 -11.21
N LEU A 5 -8.84 10.30 -10.37
CA LEU A 5 -8.94 10.71 -8.97
C LEU A 5 -9.42 12.17 -8.84
N TYR A 6 -8.97 13.06 -9.72
CA TYR A 6 -9.51 14.42 -9.86
C TYR A 6 -11.02 14.41 -10.12
N ARG A 7 -11.52 13.57 -11.04
CA ARG A 7 -12.96 13.47 -11.35
C ARG A 7 -13.76 12.93 -10.16
N ILE A 8 -13.24 11.94 -9.45
CA ILE A 8 -13.87 11.37 -8.23
C ILE A 8 -13.94 12.44 -7.12
N GLY A 9 -12.81 13.09 -6.81
CA GLY A 9 -12.75 14.16 -5.82
C GLY A 9 -13.63 15.36 -6.18
N ARG A 10 -13.69 15.74 -7.47
CA ARG A 10 -14.58 16.79 -7.98
C ARG A 10 -16.04 16.42 -7.80
N PHE A 11 -16.44 15.19 -8.16
CA PHE A 11 -17.80 14.69 -7.96
C PHE A 11 -18.20 14.73 -6.48
N ALA A 12 -17.36 14.16 -5.61
CA ALA A 12 -17.59 14.11 -4.18
C ALA A 12 -17.71 15.52 -3.56
N ALA A 13 -16.80 16.44 -3.87
CA ALA A 13 -16.83 17.80 -3.35
C ALA A 13 -18.03 18.64 -3.88
N HIS A 14 -18.53 18.35 -5.10
CA HIS A 14 -19.69 19.04 -5.66
C HIS A 14 -21.03 18.46 -5.17
N ARG A 15 -21.09 17.14 -4.95
CA ARG A 15 -22.29 16.40 -4.47
C ARG A 15 -22.15 15.96 -3.01
N SER A 16 -21.49 16.77 -2.19
CA SER A 16 -21.05 16.42 -0.84
C SER A 16 -22.14 15.79 0.04
N ILE A 17 -23.31 16.41 0.12
CA ILE A 17 -24.45 15.89 0.91
C ILE A 17 -24.89 14.51 0.43
N ALA A 18 -24.99 14.29 -0.90
CA ALA A 18 -25.42 13.01 -1.46
C ALA A 18 -24.40 11.89 -1.20
N VAL A 19 -23.10 12.20 -1.24
CA VAL A 19 -22.04 11.23 -0.91
C VAL A 19 -22.03 10.91 0.59
N ILE A 20 -22.15 11.91 1.47
CA ILE A 20 -22.21 11.69 2.92
C ILE A 20 -23.44 10.86 3.29
N VAL A 21 -24.63 11.20 2.76
CA VAL A 21 -25.85 10.40 2.97
C VAL A 21 -25.70 8.99 2.41
N GLY A 22 -25.07 8.83 1.24
CA GLY A 22 -24.77 7.51 0.68
C GLY A 22 -23.90 6.65 1.59
N TRP A 23 -22.86 7.21 2.20
CA TRP A 23 -22.02 6.52 3.18
C TRP A 23 -22.76 6.19 4.50
N VAL A 24 -23.64 7.07 4.99
CA VAL A 24 -24.46 6.80 6.17
C VAL A 24 -25.49 5.70 5.91
N VAL A 25 -26.12 5.70 4.73
CA VAL A 25 -27.03 4.63 4.29
C VAL A 25 -26.26 3.31 4.13
N LEU A 26 -25.06 3.35 3.54
CA LEU A 26 -24.20 2.17 3.40
C LEU A 26 -23.82 1.61 4.79
N LEU A 27 -23.37 2.45 5.72
CA LEU A 27 -23.10 2.01 7.10
C LEU A 27 -24.35 1.37 7.74
N GLY A 28 -25.53 1.97 7.59
CA GLY A 28 -26.78 1.39 8.09
C GLY A 28 -27.12 0.03 7.46
N LEU A 29 -26.86 -0.15 6.16
CA LEU A 29 -27.03 -1.43 5.47
C LEU A 29 -26.02 -2.49 5.95
N PHE A 30 -24.77 -2.12 6.21
CA PHE A 30 -23.76 -3.05 6.73
C PHE A 30 -24.02 -3.42 8.20
N VAL A 31 -24.45 -2.49 9.04
CA VAL A 31 -24.89 -2.79 10.42
C VAL A 31 -26.11 -3.71 10.43
N GLY A 32 -27.13 -3.41 9.62
CA GLY A 32 -28.31 -4.27 9.48
C GLY A 32 -27.98 -5.65 8.88
N GLY A 33 -27.04 -5.69 7.93
CA GLY A 33 -26.52 -6.93 7.34
C GLY A 33 -25.77 -7.78 8.36
N ALA A 34 -24.91 -7.18 9.19
CA ALA A 34 -24.17 -7.89 10.24
C ALA A 34 -25.12 -8.53 11.27
N GLY A 35 -26.19 -7.85 11.65
CA GLY A 35 -27.21 -8.42 12.55
C GLY A 35 -28.11 -9.49 11.90
N ALA A 36 -28.15 -9.61 10.57
CA ALA A 36 -29.01 -10.54 9.84
C ALA A 36 -28.26 -11.72 9.18
N LEU A 37 -26.96 -11.56 8.93
CA LEU A 37 -26.09 -12.51 8.21
C LEU A 37 -24.80 -12.84 8.98
N GLY A 38 -24.58 -12.25 10.15
CA GLY A 38 -23.36 -12.48 10.93
C GLY A 38 -23.32 -13.87 11.56
N GLY A 39 -22.14 -14.50 11.56
CA GLY A 39 -21.88 -15.79 12.20
C GLY A 39 -20.92 -15.67 13.38
N THR A 40 -20.77 -16.75 14.13
CA THR A 40 -19.78 -16.84 15.21
C THR A 40 -18.35 -16.80 14.66
N MET A 41 -17.42 -16.26 15.43
CA MET A 41 -15.99 -16.23 15.10
C MET A 41 -15.28 -17.37 15.84
N SER A 42 -14.32 -18.03 15.21
CA SER A 42 -13.60 -19.14 15.83
C SER A 42 -12.27 -18.70 16.44
N SER A 43 -11.84 -19.35 17.52
CA SER A 43 -10.47 -19.24 18.06
C SER A 43 -9.60 -20.44 17.71
N SER A 44 -10.11 -21.42 16.95
CA SER A 44 -9.36 -22.61 16.54
C SER A 44 -8.33 -22.35 15.44
N PHE A 45 -7.14 -22.93 15.60
CA PHE A 45 -6.03 -22.85 14.65
C PHE A 45 -5.81 -24.20 13.96
N ALA A 46 -6.44 -24.42 12.81
CA ALA A 46 -6.21 -25.61 11.99
C ALA A 46 -5.05 -25.40 11.00
N ILE A 47 -4.08 -26.34 10.96
CA ILE A 47 -3.03 -26.37 9.93
C ILE A 47 -2.98 -27.76 9.28
N PRO A 48 -3.61 -27.93 8.11
CA PRO A 48 -3.60 -29.17 7.35
C PRO A 48 -2.19 -29.68 7.05
N GLY A 49 -1.97 -30.99 7.18
CA GLY A 49 -0.69 -31.64 6.90
C GLY A 49 0.38 -31.47 8.00
N THR A 50 -0.01 -31.03 9.21
CA THR A 50 0.78 -31.22 10.43
C THR A 50 0.45 -32.58 11.07
N GLU A 51 1.31 -33.08 11.96
CA GLU A 51 1.09 -34.37 12.63
C GLU A 51 -0.05 -34.24 13.65
N SER A 52 -0.04 -33.20 14.47
CA SER A 52 -1.09 -32.99 15.47
C SER A 52 -2.48 -32.78 14.84
N GLN A 53 -2.58 -32.15 13.66
CA GLN A 53 -3.84 -32.06 12.93
C GLN A 53 -4.29 -33.42 12.38
N GLN A 54 -3.39 -34.26 11.86
CA GLN A 54 -3.76 -35.60 11.38
C GLN A 54 -4.32 -36.47 12.51
N ALA A 55 -3.70 -36.40 13.69
CA ALA A 55 -4.18 -37.07 14.89
C ALA A 55 -5.54 -36.54 15.37
N ILE A 56 -5.80 -35.22 15.30
CA ILE A 56 -7.13 -34.63 15.56
C ILE A 56 -8.16 -35.15 14.53
N ASP A 57 -7.84 -35.08 13.23
CA ASP A 57 -8.71 -35.55 12.16
C ASP A 57 -9.03 -37.07 12.31
N MET A 58 -8.08 -37.85 12.86
CA MET A 58 -8.26 -39.27 13.17
C MET A 58 -9.12 -39.51 14.42
N LEU A 59 -8.98 -38.68 15.46
CA LEU A 59 -9.86 -38.69 16.64
C LEU A 59 -11.31 -38.36 16.24
N ASP A 60 -11.54 -37.31 15.46
CA ASP A 60 -12.85 -36.94 14.93
C ASP A 60 -13.52 -38.11 14.17
N GLN A 61 -12.72 -38.91 13.43
CA GLN A 61 -13.24 -40.01 12.61
C GLN A 61 -13.44 -41.32 13.37
N ARG A 62 -12.54 -41.69 14.29
CA ARG A 62 -12.52 -43.03 14.94
C ARG A 62 -12.72 -43.00 16.46
N PHE A 63 -12.64 -41.84 17.09
CA PHE A 63 -12.89 -41.66 18.54
C PHE A 63 -13.64 -40.35 18.83
N PRO A 64 -14.86 -40.11 18.27
CA PRO A 64 -15.54 -38.82 18.37
C PRO A 64 -15.76 -38.34 19.82
N GLN A 65 -15.95 -39.30 20.75
CA GLN A 65 -16.12 -39.09 22.19
C GLN A 65 -14.91 -38.42 22.88
N ALA A 66 -13.73 -38.46 22.26
CA ALA A 66 -12.49 -37.86 22.75
C ALA A 66 -11.99 -36.69 21.88
N SER A 67 -12.78 -36.28 20.87
CA SER A 67 -12.39 -35.25 19.89
C SER A 67 -13.00 -33.86 20.16
N GLY A 68 -14.12 -33.81 20.88
CA GLY A 68 -14.79 -32.56 21.26
C GLY A 68 -14.00 -31.73 22.28
N GLY A 69 -14.48 -30.51 22.53
CA GLY A 69 -13.90 -29.62 23.54
C GLY A 69 -13.97 -30.21 24.95
N SER A 70 -13.10 -29.74 25.85
CA SER A 70 -13.22 -30.05 27.28
C SER A 70 -13.11 -28.78 28.10
N ALA A 71 -13.83 -28.77 29.22
CA ALA A 71 -13.75 -27.78 30.27
C ALA A 71 -13.48 -28.48 31.61
N LYS A 72 -12.86 -27.75 32.54
CA LYS A 72 -12.60 -28.21 33.91
C LYS A 72 -13.24 -27.22 34.88
N VAL A 73 -14.01 -27.74 35.82
CA VAL A 73 -14.56 -26.99 36.96
C VAL A 73 -13.77 -27.39 38.18
N ILE A 74 -13.06 -26.44 38.79
CA ILE A 74 -12.08 -26.65 39.85
C ILE A 74 -12.70 -26.18 41.17
N TYR A 75 -12.64 -27.00 42.20
CA TYR A 75 -13.22 -26.74 43.51
C TYR A 75 -12.12 -26.63 44.55
N VAL A 76 -12.09 -25.49 45.25
CA VAL A 76 -11.14 -25.20 46.33
C VAL A 76 -11.94 -24.96 47.62
N PRO A 77 -11.76 -25.78 48.68
CA PRO A 77 -12.49 -25.65 49.93
C PRO A 77 -11.92 -24.50 50.77
N PRO A 78 -12.65 -24.05 51.82
CA PRO A 78 -12.13 -23.07 52.76
C PRO A 78 -10.80 -23.52 53.39
N SER A 79 -9.87 -22.58 53.58
CA SER A 79 -8.51 -22.85 54.06
C SER A 79 -8.46 -23.77 55.29
N GLY A 80 -7.80 -24.91 55.16
CA GLY A 80 -7.64 -25.91 56.22
C GLY A 80 -8.73 -27.00 56.28
N GLN A 81 -9.69 -27.00 55.37
CA GLN A 81 -10.63 -28.10 55.17
C GLN A 81 -10.20 -28.99 53.98
N LYS A 82 -10.62 -30.26 53.98
CA LYS A 82 -10.40 -31.20 52.88
C LYS A 82 -11.58 -31.20 51.92
N ILE A 83 -11.32 -31.42 50.64
CA ILE A 83 -12.35 -31.42 49.60
C ILE A 83 -13.39 -32.54 49.76
N ASP A 84 -13.00 -33.66 50.39
CA ASP A 84 -13.88 -34.80 50.73
C ASP A 84 -15.14 -34.37 51.52
N ALA A 85 -15.03 -33.33 52.35
CA ALA A 85 -16.16 -32.83 53.15
C ALA A 85 -17.28 -32.19 52.29
N PHE A 86 -16.97 -31.85 51.04
CA PHE A 86 -17.86 -31.14 50.11
C PHE A 86 -18.37 -32.02 48.96
N GLU A 87 -18.11 -33.35 49.00
CA GLU A 87 -18.51 -34.34 48.00
C GLU A 87 -19.98 -34.17 47.54
N SER A 88 -20.91 -34.02 48.50
CA SER A 88 -22.35 -33.86 48.19
C SER A 88 -22.70 -32.59 47.40
N GLN A 89 -21.94 -31.51 47.57
CA GLN A 89 -22.13 -30.23 46.86
C GLN A 89 -21.55 -30.32 45.45
N ILE A 90 -20.36 -30.94 45.34
CA ILE A 90 -19.70 -31.21 44.06
C ILE A 90 -20.56 -32.17 43.22
N ALA A 91 -21.14 -33.23 43.81
CA ALA A 91 -22.05 -34.14 43.12
C ALA A 91 -23.32 -33.43 42.59
N ALA A 92 -23.83 -32.42 43.30
CA ALA A 92 -24.95 -31.60 42.82
C ALA A 92 -24.55 -30.70 41.63
N SER A 93 -23.31 -30.17 41.63
CA SER A 93 -22.74 -29.45 40.48
C SER A 93 -22.51 -30.38 39.28
N VAL A 94 -21.90 -31.55 39.47
CA VAL A 94 -21.71 -32.59 38.45
C VAL A 94 -23.04 -32.98 37.78
N THR A 95 -24.08 -33.19 38.59
CA THR A 95 -25.43 -33.51 38.08
C THR A 95 -26.03 -32.36 37.27
N ALA A 96 -25.79 -31.11 37.68
CA ALA A 96 -26.24 -29.94 36.94
C ALA A 96 -25.47 -29.74 35.62
N LEU A 97 -24.16 -29.94 35.62
CA LEU A 97 -23.30 -29.86 34.43
C LEU A 97 -23.72 -30.89 33.38
N GLY A 98 -24.01 -32.13 33.79
CA GLY A 98 -24.53 -33.18 32.91
C GLY A 98 -25.97 -32.95 32.40
N SER A 99 -26.58 -31.83 32.75
CA SER A 99 -27.91 -31.40 32.26
C SER A 99 -27.83 -30.16 31.36
N VAL A 100 -26.63 -29.65 31.05
CA VAL A 100 -26.42 -28.52 30.13
C VAL A 100 -26.32 -29.04 28.70
N ASP A 101 -26.89 -28.30 27.74
CA ASP A 101 -26.77 -28.64 26.31
C ASP A 101 -25.28 -28.67 25.88
N HIS A 102 -24.98 -29.45 24.84
CA HIS A 102 -23.61 -29.72 24.34
C HIS A 102 -22.65 -30.45 25.29
N VAL A 103 -23.04 -30.77 26.54
CA VAL A 103 -22.26 -31.64 27.44
C VAL A 103 -22.51 -33.11 27.10
N SER A 104 -21.49 -33.80 26.61
CA SER A 104 -21.57 -35.21 26.21
C SER A 104 -21.27 -36.18 27.36
N MET A 105 -20.37 -35.79 28.27
CA MET A 105 -20.01 -36.57 29.45
C MET A 105 -19.47 -35.63 30.54
N VAL A 106 -19.82 -35.92 31.79
CA VAL A 106 -19.19 -35.30 32.97
C VAL A 106 -18.54 -36.40 33.79
N THR A 107 -17.30 -36.18 34.20
CA THR A 107 -16.57 -37.06 35.14
C THR A 107 -16.25 -36.25 36.37
N GLY A 108 -16.86 -36.61 37.50
CA GLY A 108 -16.69 -35.95 38.78
C GLY A 108 -15.54 -36.55 39.60
N PRO A 109 -14.95 -35.78 40.52
CA PRO A 109 -13.69 -36.15 41.17
C PRO A 109 -13.75 -37.37 42.11
N PHE A 110 -14.96 -37.79 42.50
CA PHE A 110 -15.22 -38.94 43.38
C PHE A 110 -15.84 -40.14 42.64
N ASP A 111 -15.94 -40.08 41.30
CA ASP A 111 -16.42 -41.21 40.52
C ASP A 111 -15.46 -42.41 40.64
N ALA A 112 -16.01 -43.64 40.64
CA ALA A 112 -15.23 -44.86 40.86
C ALA A 112 -14.09 -45.12 39.83
N ASN A 113 -14.07 -44.36 38.72
CA ASN A 113 -13.07 -44.43 37.66
C ASN A 113 -12.16 -43.16 37.60
N ALA A 114 -12.31 -42.21 38.54
CA ALA A 114 -11.71 -40.87 38.48
C ALA A 114 -10.51 -40.66 39.42
N SER A 115 -9.66 -41.68 39.57
CA SER A 115 -8.60 -41.79 40.60
C SER A 115 -7.40 -40.81 40.49
N ALA A 116 -7.54 -39.68 39.80
CA ALA A 116 -6.53 -38.64 39.62
C ALA A 116 -7.13 -37.21 39.59
N GLN A 117 -8.41 -37.05 39.96
CA GLN A 117 -9.13 -35.77 39.91
C GLN A 117 -9.15 -35.01 41.25
N VAL A 118 -8.58 -35.60 42.30
CA VAL A 118 -8.29 -34.99 43.61
C VAL A 118 -6.77 -34.95 43.75
N ASN A 119 -6.21 -33.85 44.26
CA ASN A 119 -4.77 -33.73 44.44
C ASN A 119 -4.25 -34.47 45.70
N ASP A 120 -2.94 -34.67 45.78
CA ASP A 120 -2.29 -35.54 46.78
C ASP A 120 -2.58 -35.18 48.25
N ASP A 121 -2.79 -33.90 48.57
CA ASP A 121 -3.11 -33.43 49.92
C ASP A 121 -4.63 -33.32 50.21
N SER A 122 -5.45 -33.53 49.18
CA SER A 122 -6.91 -33.37 49.17
C SER A 122 -7.36 -31.93 49.46
N SER A 123 -6.53 -30.94 49.11
CA SER A 123 -6.88 -29.52 49.18
C SER A 123 -7.66 -29.02 47.97
N MET A 124 -7.69 -29.76 46.85
CA MET A 124 -8.36 -29.36 45.62
C MET A 124 -8.92 -30.57 44.85
N ALA A 125 -9.96 -30.34 44.06
CA ALA A 125 -10.44 -31.31 43.09
C ALA A 125 -10.96 -30.64 41.81
N TYR A 126 -11.06 -31.36 40.70
CA TYR A 126 -11.73 -30.87 39.49
C TYR A 126 -12.73 -31.88 38.91
N THR A 127 -13.82 -31.36 38.35
CA THR A 127 -14.72 -32.09 37.45
C THR A 127 -14.27 -31.86 36.02
N THR A 128 -14.23 -32.90 35.19
CA THR A 128 -14.04 -32.76 33.73
C THR A 128 -15.39 -32.79 33.03
N VAL A 129 -15.63 -31.79 32.18
CA VAL A 129 -16.82 -31.64 31.34
C VAL A 129 -16.37 -31.83 29.89
N GLN A 130 -16.76 -32.94 29.28
CA GLN A 130 -16.53 -33.22 27.88
C GLN A 130 -17.70 -32.69 27.05
N LEU A 131 -17.39 -31.94 26.00
CA LEU A 131 -18.36 -31.35 25.07
C LEU A 131 -18.44 -32.20 23.80
N ASP A 132 -19.56 -32.12 23.08
CA ASP A 132 -19.70 -32.70 21.72
C ASP A 132 -19.24 -31.73 20.61
N VAL A 133 -19.09 -30.44 20.92
CA VAL A 133 -18.53 -29.38 20.07
C VAL A 133 -17.20 -28.87 20.65
N ALA A 134 -16.44 -28.11 19.87
CA ALA A 134 -15.25 -27.43 20.41
C ALA A 134 -15.66 -26.30 21.37
N SER A 135 -14.93 -26.07 22.46
CA SER A 135 -15.25 -25.01 23.44
C SER A 135 -15.35 -23.62 22.81
N SER A 136 -14.64 -23.38 21.70
CA SER A 136 -14.70 -22.15 20.89
C SER A 136 -15.96 -21.98 20.03
N GLN A 137 -16.85 -22.98 20.00
CA GLN A 137 -18.10 -22.97 19.23
C GLN A 137 -19.33 -22.77 20.12
N LEU A 138 -19.18 -22.89 21.45
CA LEU A 138 -20.23 -22.56 22.41
C LEU A 138 -20.60 -21.09 22.30
N SER A 139 -21.90 -20.82 22.33
CA SER A 139 -22.44 -19.47 22.46
C SER A 139 -22.24 -18.93 23.88
N GLU A 140 -22.35 -17.62 24.02
CA GLU A 140 -22.27 -16.90 25.30
C GLU A 140 -23.25 -17.49 26.35
N ALA A 141 -24.49 -17.78 25.94
CA ALA A 141 -25.51 -18.36 26.81
C ALA A 141 -25.22 -19.82 27.24
N GLU A 142 -24.53 -20.61 26.40
CA GLU A 142 -24.13 -21.98 26.75
C GLU A 142 -22.93 -21.96 27.71
N ASN A 143 -21.97 -21.05 27.51
CA ASN A 143 -20.88 -20.82 28.47
C ASN A 143 -21.42 -20.34 29.83
N GLU A 144 -22.34 -19.37 29.85
CA GLU A 144 -23.03 -18.94 31.08
C GLU A 144 -23.76 -20.11 31.78
N ALA A 145 -24.39 -21.01 31.02
CA ALA A 145 -25.06 -22.18 31.58
C ALA A 145 -24.08 -23.19 32.22
N ILE A 146 -22.89 -23.40 31.63
CA ILE A 146 -21.82 -24.22 32.22
C ILE A 146 -21.30 -23.58 33.50
N VAL A 147 -21.01 -22.27 33.49
CA VAL A 147 -20.54 -21.52 34.67
C VAL A 147 -21.57 -21.60 35.80
N ALA A 148 -22.83 -21.27 35.52
CA ALA A 148 -23.92 -21.31 36.51
C ALA A 148 -24.24 -22.73 37.03
N ALA A 149 -23.88 -23.79 36.29
CA ALA A 149 -23.96 -25.17 36.77
C ALA A 149 -22.76 -25.56 37.66
N GLY A 150 -21.56 -25.05 37.34
CA GLY A 150 -20.37 -25.16 38.18
C GLY A 150 -20.51 -24.44 39.53
N GLU A 151 -20.98 -23.19 39.50
CA GLU A 151 -21.18 -22.32 40.67
C GLU A 151 -22.16 -22.88 41.70
N LYS A 152 -22.96 -23.90 41.39
CA LYS A 152 -23.82 -24.58 42.39
C LYS A 152 -23.03 -25.25 43.51
N ALA A 153 -21.74 -25.52 43.31
CA ALA A 153 -20.83 -25.98 44.37
C ALA A 153 -20.24 -24.84 45.22
N ALA A 154 -20.42 -23.56 44.84
CA ALA A 154 -19.89 -22.39 45.54
C ALA A 154 -20.69 -22.04 46.82
N THR A 155 -20.91 -23.04 47.66
CA THR A 155 -21.62 -22.96 48.94
C THR A 155 -20.66 -23.24 50.10
N ASP A 156 -21.04 -22.82 51.32
CA ASP A 156 -20.27 -23.02 52.55
C ASP A 156 -18.79 -22.56 52.50
N GLY A 157 -18.47 -21.65 51.57
CA GLY A 157 -17.14 -21.07 51.38
C GLY A 157 -16.23 -21.82 50.39
N VAL A 158 -16.74 -22.85 49.69
CA VAL A 158 -16.04 -23.41 48.52
C VAL A 158 -15.94 -22.35 47.44
N THR A 159 -14.74 -22.17 46.88
CA THR A 159 -14.50 -21.33 45.70
C THR A 159 -14.43 -22.21 44.46
N VAL A 160 -15.05 -21.75 43.37
CA VAL A 160 -15.11 -22.48 42.10
C VAL A 160 -14.37 -21.67 41.04
N TYR A 161 -13.45 -22.32 40.34
CA TYR A 161 -12.72 -21.75 39.21
C TYR A 161 -12.98 -22.58 37.94
N PHE A 162 -12.74 -21.98 36.77
CA PHE A 162 -13.07 -22.58 35.47
C PHE A 162 -11.85 -22.57 34.56
N SER A 163 -11.66 -23.63 33.78
CA SER A 163 -10.67 -23.71 32.70
C SER A 163 -11.30 -24.35 31.48
N GLY A 164 -10.92 -23.92 30.27
CA GLY A 164 -11.57 -24.33 29.02
C GLY A 164 -12.94 -23.72 28.76
N VAL A 165 -13.38 -22.75 29.58
CA VAL A 165 -14.56 -21.90 29.38
C VAL A 165 -14.09 -20.46 29.24
N THR A 166 -14.64 -19.70 28.28
CA THR A 166 -14.29 -18.28 28.10
C THR A 166 -15.05 -17.39 29.08
N ASP A 167 -14.36 -16.38 29.59
CA ASP A 167 -14.99 -15.27 30.32
C ASP A 167 -16.11 -14.61 29.51
N PRO A 168 -17.26 -14.25 30.13
CA PRO A 168 -18.26 -13.43 29.48
C PRO A 168 -17.65 -12.05 29.14
N PRO A 169 -17.97 -11.45 27.99
CA PRO A 169 -17.39 -10.17 27.60
C PRO A 169 -17.72 -9.09 28.64
N GLU A 170 -16.70 -8.39 29.14
CA GLU A 170 -16.90 -7.33 30.14
C GLU A 170 -17.94 -6.31 29.66
N ALA A 171 -18.92 -6.01 30.52
CA ALA A 171 -19.97 -5.04 30.26
C ALA A 171 -19.44 -3.58 30.36
N GLY A 172 -18.52 -3.21 29.47
CA GLY A 172 -17.84 -1.93 29.44
C GLY A 172 -17.43 -1.51 28.03
N VAL A 173 -17.29 -0.20 27.81
CA VAL A 173 -16.58 0.31 26.63
C VAL A 173 -15.09 0.17 26.92
N ASP A 174 -14.34 -0.47 26.03
CA ASP A 174 -12.88 -0.52 26.14
C ASP A 174 -12.30 0.90 26.14
N TYR A 175 -11.86 1.35 27.33
CA TYR A 175 -11.37 2.70 27.53
C TYR A 175 -10.02 2.92 26.82
N THR A 176 -9.30 1.86 26.42
CA THR A 176 -7.98 1.94 25.79
C THR A 176 -8.06 2.51 24.37
N GLU A 177 -9.03 2.04 23.56
CA GLU A 177 -9.31 2.60 22.23
C GLU A 177 -9.65 4.10 22.31
N ALA A 178 -10.48 4.48 23.29
CA ALA A 178 -10.88 5.87 23.50
C ALA A 178 -9.69 6.78 23.86
N ILE A 179 -8.73 6.28 24.64
CA ILE A 179 -7.49 6.99 24.97
C ILE A 179 -6.64 7.17 23.70
N GLY A 180 -6.47 6.12 22.88
CA GLY A 180 -5.76 6.21 21.61
C GLY A 180 -6.34 7.25 20.66
N LEU A 181 -7.66 7.21 20.48
CA LEU A 181 -8.42 8.15 19.68
C LEU A 181 -8.26 9.60 20.19
N LEU A 182 -8.25 9.79 21.52
CA LEU A 182 -8.03 11.09 22.16
C LEU A 182 -6.61 11.61 21.92
N VAL A 183 -5.58 10.78 22.06
CA VAL A 183 -4.19 11.18 21.81
C VAL A 183 -3.98 11.52 20.33
N ALA A 184 -4.49 10.69 19.41
CA ALA A 184 -4.48 10.97 17.97
C ALA A 184 -5.17 12.32 17.66
N PHE A 185 -6.33 12.59 18.28
CA PHE A 185 -7.02 13.87 18.16
C PHE A 185 -6.20 15.06 18.68
N VAL A 186 -5.49 14.91 19.81
CA VAL A 186 -4.59 15.95 20.34
C VAL A 186 -3.41 16.22 19.38
N VAL A 187 -2.78 15.18 18.82
CA VAL A 187 -1.69 15.35 17.84
C VAL A 187 -2.20 16.01 16.55
N LEU A 188 -3.38 15.63 16.06
CA LEU A 188 -4.06 16.28 14.93
C LEU A 188 -4.37 17.76 15.22
N LEU A 189 -4.85 18.06 16.43
CA LEU A 189 -5.17 19.43 16.87
C LEU A 189 -3.91 20.31 16.92
N ILE A 190 -2.79 19.79 17.42
CA ILE A 190 -1.48 20.47 17.42
C ILE A 190 -0.98 20.68 15.98
N THR A 191 -1.09 19.65 15.13
CA THR A 191 -0.62 19.66 13.74
C THR A 191 -1.35 20.70 12.90
N PHE A 192 -2.68 20.76 13.03
CA PHE A 192 -3.54 21.59 12.20
C PHE A 192 -3.97 22.93 12.81
N GLY A 193 -3.90 23.08 14.13
CA GLY A 193 -4.32 24.30 14.84
C GLY A 193 -5.80 24.64 14.67
N SER A 194 -6.65 23.65 14.42
CA SER A 194 -8.10 23.81 14.21
C SER A 194 -8.84 22.52 14.56
N LEU A 195 -9.81 22.62 15.47
CA LEU A 195 -10.66 21.51 15.92
C LEU A 195 -11.37 20.81 14.74
N LEU A 196 -11.86 21.60 13.80
CA LEU A 196 -12.60 21.11 12.63
C LEU A 196 -11.67 20.43 11.61
N ALA A 197 -10.41 20.86 11.52
CA ALA A 197 -9.41 20.17 10.69
C ALA A 197 -8.92 18.86 11.32
N ALA A 198 -8.84 18.79 12.65
CA ALA A 198 -8.45 17.60 13.40
C ALA A 198 -9.55 16.54 13.43
N GLY A 199 -10.82 16.94 13.58
CA GLY A 199 -11.94 16.00 13.64
C GLY A 199 -12.26 15.28 12.32
N MET A 200 -11.90 15.86 11.16
CA MET A 200 -12.24 15.26 9.86
C MET A 200 -11.56 13.89 9.62
N PRO A 201 -10.23 13.73 9.72
CA PRO A 201 -9.58 12.41 9.67
C PRO A 201 -10.20 11.40 10.63
N LEU A 202 -10.43 11.81 11.87
CA LEU A 202 -10.97 10.97 12.93
C LEU A 202 -12.36 10.40 12.56
N VAL A 203 -13.29 11.27 12.13
CA VAL A 203 -14.64 10.88 11.74
C VAL A 203 -14.63 9.97 10.50
N THR A 204 -13.76 10.24 9.52
CA THR A 204 -13.65 9.36 8.34
C THR A 204 -13.11 7.98 8.72
N SER A 205 -12.11 7.90 9.60
CA SER A 205 -11.54 6.62 10.02
C SER A 205 -12.50 5.79 10.86
N VAL A 206 -13.23 6.40 11.80
CA VAL A 206 -14.24 5.68 12.60
C VAL A 206 -15.35 5.11 11.69
N ILE A 207 -15.80 5.84 10.67
CA ILE A 207 -16.76 5.32 9.70
C ILE A 207 -16.15 4.17 8.87
N GLY A 208 -14.90 4.32 8.43
CA GLY A 208 -14.18 3.25 7.72
C GLY A 208 -14.07 1.97 8.55
N VAL A 209 -13.60 2.08 9.79
CA VAL A 209 -13.48 0.98 10.75
C VAL A 209 -14.83 0.32 11.03
N ALA A 210 -15.89 1.11 11.29
CA ALA A 210 -17.22 0.54 11.54
C ALA A 210 -17.74 -0.29 10.35
N ILE A 211 -17.49 0.17 9.12
CA ILE A 211 -17.84 -0.57 7.90
C ILE A 211 -16.95 -1.81 7.74
N THR A 212 -15.66 -1.71 8.05
CA THR A 212 -14.74 -2.86 8.04
C THR A 212 -15.16 -3.94 9.03
N THR A 213 -15.38 -3.59 10.30
CA THR A 213 -15.79 -4.57 11.34
C THR A 213 -17.09 -5.24 10.96
N THR A 214 -18.12 -4.48 10.53
CA THR A 214 -19.38 -5.06 10.07
C THR A 214 -19.25 -5.89 8.79
N THR A 215 -18.32 -5.54 7.88
CA THR A 215 -17.99 -6.40 6.71
C THR A 215 -17.40 -7.74 7.15
N ILE A 216 -16.50 -7.73 8.14
CA ILE A 216 -15.89 -8.94 8.70
C ILE A 216 -16.95 -9.78 9.44
N THR A 217 -17.83 -9.16 10.22
CA THR A 217 -18.97 -9.84 10.85
C THR A 217 -19.95 -10.44 9.84
N ILE A 218 -20.26 -9.76 8.73
CA ILE A 218 -21.07 -10.38 7.65
C ILE A 218 -20.34 -11.59 7.06
N ALA A 219 -19.01 -11.49 6.86
CA ALA A 219 -18.23 -12.56 6.29
C ALA A 219 -18.11 -13.80 7.22
N SER A 220 -18.19 -13.64 8.56
CA SER A 220 -18.16 -14.77 9.49
C SER A 220 -19.39 -15.68 9.39
N GLY A 221 -20.49 -15.21 8.79
CA GLY A 221 -21.65 -16.06 8.47
C GLY A 221 -21.44 -17.02 7.29
N PHE A 222 -20.36 -16.87 6.52
CA PHE A 222 -20.08 -17.65 5.31
C PHE A 222 -18.72 -18.36 5.33
N VAL A 223 -17.77 -17.88 6.14
CA VAL A 223 -16.40 -18.40 6.25
C VAL A 223 -15.97 -18.31 7.71
N SER A 224 -15.27 -19.32 8.22
CA SER A 224 -14.67 -19.27 9.56
C SER A 224 -13.64 -18.15 9.65
N ILE A 225 -13.89 -17.16 10.52
CA ILE A 225 -13.01 -16.00 10.74
C ILE A 225 -12.49 -16.04 12.18
N SER A 226 -11.18 -15.81 12.33
CA SER A 226 -10.54 -15.69 13.64
C SER A 226 -11.07 -14.47 14.40
N SER A 227 -11.36 -14.63 15.69
CA SER A 227 -11.69 -13.53 16.61
C SER A 227 -10.61 -12.44 16.70
N THR A 228 -9.37 -12.73 16.29
CA THR A 228 -8.27 -11.75 16.20
C THR A 228 -8.37 -10.85 14.96
N ALA A 229 -9.03 -11.29 13.89
CA ALA A 229 -9.07 -10.56 12.62
C ALA A 229 -9.78 -9.18 12.72
N PRO A 230 -10.92 -9.03 13.43
CA PRO A 230 -11.51 -7.70 13.70
C PRO A 230 -10.55 -6.76 14.43
N LEU A 231 -9.88 -7.22 15.50
CA LEU A 231 -8.97 -6.40 16.31
C LEU A 231 -7.80 -5.84 15.48
N LEU A 232 -7.21 -6.68 14.63
CA LEU A 232 -6.19 -6.22 13.69
C LEU A 232 -6.78 -5.24 12.67
N ALA A 233 -7.97 -5.53 12.14
CA ALA A 233 -8.63 -4.69 11.14
C ALA A 233 -9.06 -3.32 11.67
N THR A 234 -9.46 -3.19 12.94
CA THR A 234 -9.75 -1.91 13.60
C THR A 234 -8.46 -1.11 13.80
N MET A 235 -7.44 -1.72 14.40
CA MET A 235 -6.12 -1.11 14.66
C MET A 235 -5.47 -0.59 13.36
N LEU A 236 -5.40 -1.43 12.32
CA LEU A 236 -4.91 -1.05 10.99
C LEU A 236 -5.79 0.01 10.33
N GLY A 237 -7.11 -0.19 10.29
CA GLY A 237 -8.04 0.70 9.62
C GLY A 237 -8.05 2.11 10.21
N LEU A 238 -7.88 2.21 11.53
CA LEU A 238 -7.78 3.49 12.24
C LEU A 238 -6.46 4.20 11.95
N ALA A 239 -5.32 3.52 12.10
CA ALA A 239 -4.00 4.10 11.80
C ALA A 239 -3.89 4.57 10.35
N VAL A 240 -4.17 3.67 9.40
CA VAL A 240 -4.09 3.91 7.95
C VAL A 240 -5.09 4.97 7.50
N GLY A 241 -6.35 4.88 7.96
CA GLY A 241 -7.39 5.82 7.59
C GLY A 241 -7.11 7.24 8.06
N ILE A 242 -6.56 7.41 9.28
CA ILE A 242 -6.25 8.76 9.79
C ILE A 242 -5.11 9.37 8.97
N ASP A 243 -4.09 8.60 8.63
CA ASP A 243 -2.94 9.12 7.90
C ASP A 243 -3.27 9.49 6.44
N TYR A 244 -3.99 8.63 5.73
CA TYR A 244 -4.45 8.93 4.38
C TYR A 244 -5.33 10.18 4.33
N ALA A 245 -6.17 10.38 5.36
CA ALA A 245 -6.95 11.60 5.50
C ALA A 245 -6.08 12.82 5.88
N LEU A 246 -5.07 12.65 6.74
CA LEU A 246 -4.11 13.70 7.11
C LEU A 246 -3.42 14.30 5.88
N PHE A 247 -2.88 13.47 4.98
CA PHE A 247 -2.20 13.94 3.76
C PHE A 247 -3.12 14.74 2.83
N ILE A 248 -4.34 14.26 2.59
CA ILE A 248 -5.31 14.95 1.72
C ILE A 248 -5.79 16.26 2.37
N VAL A 249 -6.07 16.27 3.68
CA VAL A 249 -6.44 17.49 4.43
C VAL A 249 -5.30 18.51 4.44
N ALA A 250 -4.06 18.08 4.65
CA ALA A 250 -2.89 18.95 4.61
C ALA A 250 -2.75 19.61 3.23
N ARG A 251 -2.78 18.83 2.15
CA ARG A 251 -2.71 19.32 0.77
C ARG A 251 -3.82 20.31 0.44
N HIS A 252 -5.07 20.00 0.81
CA HIS A 252 -6.22 20.87 0.64
C HIS A 252 -6.05 22.21 1.38
N ARG A 253 -5.61 22.19 2.64
CA ARG A 253 -5.42 23.43 3.42
C ARG A 253 -4.28 24.28 2.87
N THR A 254 -3.19 23.68 2.39
CA THR A 254 -2.11 24.44 1.72
C THR A 254 -2.65 25.15 0.47
N GLN A 255 -3.47 24.49 -0.36
CA GLN A 255 -4.08 25.10 -1.55
C GLN A 255 -5.09 26.20 -1.22
N LEU A 256 -5.90 26.03 -0.16
CA LEU A 256 -6.83 27.05 0.34
C LEU A 256 -6.12 28.34 0.79
N ILE A 257 -4.93 28.23 1.40
CA ILE A 257 -4.13 29.41 1.79
C ILE A 257 -3.71 30.22 0.56
N HIS A 258 -3.42 29.56 -0.56
CA HIS A 258 -3.08 30.18 -1.84
C HIS A 258 -4.31 30.65 -2.63
N GLY A 259 -5.50 30.71 -2.00
CA GLY A 259 -6.71 31.30 -2.59
C GLY A 259 -7.48 30.40 -3.56
N MET A 260 -7.16 29.10 -3.65
CA MET A 260 -7.89 28.15 -4.50
C MET A 260 -9.34 27.98 -4.02
N ASP A 261 -10.30 27.80 -4.95
CA ASP A 261 -11.68 27.48 -4.59
C ASP A 261 -11.75 26.15 -3.80
N PRO A 262 -12.56 26.02 -2.73
CA PRO A 262 -12.55 24.81 -1.91
C PRO A 262 -12.96 23.53 -2.63
N LYS A 263 -13.89 23.58 -3.59
CA LYS A 263 -14.32 22.37 -4.32
C LYS A 263 -13.30 21.96 -5.37
N GLU A 264 -12.67 22.94 -6.00
CA GLU A 264 -11.53 22.71 -6.90
C GLU A 264 -10.34 22.14 -6.13
N SER A 265 -10.00 22.74 -4.98
CA SER A 265 -8.91 22.27 -4.12
C SER A 265 -9.15 20.87 -3.57
N ALA A 266 -10.37 20.50 -3.17
CA ALA A 266 -10.65 19.13 -2.78
C ALA A 266 -10.38 18.14 -3.94
N ALA A 267 -10.73 18.50 -5.18
CA ALA A 267 -10.42 17.70 -6.37
C ALA A 267 -8.90 17.61 -6.64
N THR A 268 -8.17 18.73 -6.59
CA THR A 268 -6.71 18.76 -6.82
C THR A 268 -5.94 18.07 -5.70
N ALA A 269 -6.42 18.10 -4.44
CA ALA A 269 -5.84 17.36 -3.33
C ALA A 269 -5.99 15.84 -3.52
N VAL A 270 -7.17 15.36 -3.89
CA VAL A 270 -7.40 13.94 -4.23
C VAL A 270 -6.62 13.52 -5.48
N ALA A 271 -6.45 14.39 -6.46
CA ALA A 271 -5.65 14.11 -7.65
C ALA A 271 -4.14 13.94 -7.36
N THR A 272 -3.61 14.68 -6.38
CA THR A 272 -2.17 14.71 -6.05
C THR A 272 -1.86 13.83 -4.83
N ALA A 273 -2.25 14.25 -3.63
CA ALA A 273 -2.06 13.47 -2.41
C ALA A 273 -2.85 12.14 -2.44
N GLY A 274 -4.05 12.12 -3.02
CA GLY A 274 -4.82 10.88 -3.18
C GLY A 274 -4.17 9.88 -4.16
N SER A 275 -3.34 10.33 -5.12
CA SER A 275 -2.55 9.41 -5.95
C SER A 275 -1.53 8.66 -5.11
N ALA A 276 -0.80 9.36 -4.23
CA ALA A 276 0.13 8.72 -3.29
C ALA A 276 -0.60 7.77 -2.31
N VAL A 277 -1.77 8.14 -1.80
CA VAL A 277 -2.63 7.29 -0.95
C VAL A 277 -3.04 5.98 -1.64
N VAL A 278 -3.32 5.99 -2.95
CA VAL A 278 -3.62 4.75 -3.69
C VAL A 278 -2.41 3.83 -3.77
N PHE A 279 -1.21 4.37 -3.98
CA PHE A 279 0.01 3.56 -4.02
C PHE A 279 0.42 3.01 -2.66
N ALA A 280 0.30 3.84 -1.62
CA ALA A 280 0.42 3.47 -0.21
C ALA A 280 -0.52 2.31 0.16
N GLY A 281 -1.81 2.50 -0.12
CA GLY A 281 -2.82 1.45 0.06
C GLY A 281 -2.46 0.17 -0.67
N LEU A 282 -1.98 0.27 -1.92
CA LEU A 282 -1.58 -0.90 -2.71
C LEU A 282 -0.34 -1.61 -2.14
N THR A 283 0.66 -0.90 -1.59
CA THR A 283 1.79 -1.54 -0.90
C THR A 283 1.34 -2.32 0.33
N VAL A 284 0.46 -1.75 1.16
CA VAL A 284 -0.09 -2.43 2.33
C VAL A 284 -0.96 -3.63 1.93
N ILE A 285 -1.83 -3.47 0.92
CA ILE A 285 -2.69 -4.55 0.40
C ILE A 285 -1.85 -5.72 -0.14
N ILE A 286 -0.78 -5.46 -0.89
CA ILE A 286 0.10 -6.51 -1.41
C ILE A 286 0.82 -7.25 -0.27
N ALA A 287 1.31 -6.52 0.74
CA ALA A 287 1.98 -7.14 1.88
C ALA A 287 1.03 -8.01 2.72
N LEU A 288 -0.20 -7.56 2.94
CA LEU A 288 -1.24 -8.30 3.67
C LEU A 288 -1.78 -9.50 2.88
N LEU A 289 -2.04 -9.35 1.58
CA LEU A 289 -2.40 -10.49 0.72
C LEU A 289 -1.23 -11.48 0.56
N GLY A 290 0.01 -11.03 0.78
CA GLY A 290 1.20 -11.86 0.85
C GLY A 290 1.13 -12.97 1.91
N LEU A 291 0.33 -12.81 2.97
CA LEU A 291 0.09 -13.89 3.95
C LEU A 291 -0.54 -15.12 3.28
N SER A 292 -1.29 -14.95 2.19
CA SER A 292 -1.87 -16.08 1.43
C SER A 292 -0.80 -17.00 0.82
N VAL A 293 0.42 -16.49 0.60
CA VAL A 293 1.55 -17.25 0.04
C VAL A 293 2.11 -18.26 1.05
N VAL A 294 1.87 -18.03 2.35
CA VAL A 294 2.27 -18.93 3.45
C VAL A 294 1.42 -20.21 3.49
N GLN A 295 0.28 -20.24 2.79
CA GLN A 295 -0.65 -21.39 2.72
C GLN A 295 -1.27 -21.82 4.07
N ILE A 296 -1.15 -20.99 5.11
CA ILE A 296 -1.83 -21.21 6.40
C ILE A 296 -3.23 -20.56 6.33
N PRO A 297 -4.33 -21.33 6.53
CA PRO A 297 -5.69 -20.83 6.30
C PRO A 297 -6.07 -19.61 7.14
N PHE A 298 -5.81 -19.64 8.46
CA PHE A 298 -6.20 -18.54 9.35
C PHE A 298 -5.42 -17.25 9.05
N LEU A 299 -4.13 -17.35 8.70
CA LEU A 299 -3.33 -16.21 8.23
C LEU A 299 -3.83 -15.64 6.90
N THR A 300 -4.29 -16.51 6.00
CA THR A 300 -4.86 -16.09 4.71
C THR A 300 -6.14 -15.29 4.92
N VAL A 301 -7.07 -15.80 5.74
CA VAL A 301 -8.32 -15.10 6.09
C VAL A 301 -8.04 -13.78 6.82
N MET A 302 -7.13 -13.79 7.78
CA MET A 302 -6.70 -12.60 8.54
C MET A 302 -6.07 -11.54 7.63
N GLY A 303 -5.15 -11.93 6.73
CA GLY A 303 -4.51 -11.05 5.76
C GLY A 303 -5.50 -10.46 4.76
N ILE A 304 -6.48 -11.23 4.29
CA ILE A 304 -7.56 -10.74 3.43
C ILE A 304 -8.46 -9.74 4.19
N GLY A 305 -8.87 -10.05 5.42
CA GLY A 305 -9.68 -9.14 6.25
C GLY A 305 -8.97 -7.81 6.52
N ALA A 306 -7.69 -7.86 6.85
CA ALA A 306 -6.84 -6.69 7.00
C ALA A 306 -6.68 -5.90 5.68
N ALA A 307 -6.50 -6.58 4.54
CA ALA A 307 -6.42 -5.93 3.23
C ALA A 307 -7.75 -5.24 2.86
N ILE A 308 -8.90 -5.84 3.19
CA ILE A 308 -10.23 -5.23 3.03
C ILE A 308 -10.36 -3.95 3.88
N SER A 309 -9.85 -3.95 5.12
CA SER A 309 -9.78 -2.73 5.96
C SER A 309 -9.07 -1.58 5.23
N VAL A 310 -7.91 -1.86 4.64
CA VAL A 310 -7.12 -0.87 3.90
C VAL A 310 -7.83 -0.41 2.62
N VAL A 311 -8.48 -1.31 1.88
CA VAL A 311 -9.30 -0.95 0.71
C VAL A 311 -10.43 0.00 1.11
N ILE A 312 -11.15 -0.28 2.20
CA ILE A 312 -12.21 0.58 2.72
C ILE A 312 -11.64 1.95 3.13
N ALA A 313 -10.52 1.98 3.86
CA ALA A 313 -9.84 3.22 4.26
C ALA A 313 -9.44 4.10 3.05
N VAL A 314 -8.88 3.51 1.99
CA VAL A 314 -8.56 4.22 0.74
C VAL A 314 -9.83 4.74 0.07
N VAL A 315 -10.88 3.92 -0.06
CA VAL A 315 -12.14 4.32 -0.71
C VAL A 315 -12.84 5.45 0.07
N VAL A 316 -12.80 5.41 1.40
CA VAL A 316 -13.27 6.48 2.30
C VAL A 316 -12.45 7.77 2.11
N ALA A 317 -11.12 7.68 2.09
CA ALA A 317 -10.23 8.83 1.90
C ALA A 317 -10.39 9.49 0.51
N LEU A 318 -10.75 8.73 -0.52
CA LEU A 318 -10.95 9.23 -1.88
C LEU A 318 -12.38 9.72 -2.17
N THR A 319 -13.37 9.43 -1.32
CA THR A 319 -14.79 9.76 -1.58
C THR A 319 -15.49 10.49 -0.44
N LEU A 320 -15.52 9.95 0.78
CA LEU A 320 -16.18 10.56 1.92
C LEU A 320 -15.43 11.81 2.39
N LEU A 321 -14.10 11.73 2.47
CA LEU A 321 -13.27 12.87 2.86
C LEU A 321 -13.43 14.09 1.92
N PRO A 322 -13.27 14.00 0.58
CA PRO A 322 -13.48 15.16 -0.29
C PRO A 322 -14.93 15.68 -0.30
N ALA A 323 -15.92 14.83 -0.01
CA ALA A 323 -17.29 15.30 0.23
C ALA A 323 -17.37 16.17 1.49
N ILE A 324 -16.78 15.74 2.60
CA ILE A 324 -16.70 16.51 3.86
C ILE A 324 -15.91 17.82 3.66
N LEU A 325 -14.77 17.78 2.95
CA LEU A 325 -13.99 18.98 2.58
C LEU A 325 -14.83 19.97 1.76
N GLY A 326 -15.54 19.48 0.74
CA GLY A 326 -16.41 20.29 -0.11
C GLY A 326 -17.64 20.87 0.61
N LEU A 327 -18.10 20.23 1.69
CA LEU A 327 -19.18 20.72 2.56
C LEU A 327 -18.72 21.85 3.48
N PHE A 328 -17.58 21.69 4.16
CA PHE A 328 -17.05 22.72 5.06
C PHE A 328 -16.41 23.90 4.31
N GLY A 329 -15.84 23.64 3.14
CA GLY A 329 -15.36 24.65 2.20
C GLY A 329 -14.43 25.69 2.84
N ARG A 330 -14.80 26.98 2.72
CA ARG A 330 -14.00 28.10 3.24
C ARG A 330 -13.81 28.09 4.77
N ARG A 331 -14.57 27.30 5.54
CA ARG A 331 -14.39 27.18 7.01
C ARG A 331 -13.06 26.49 7.39
N LEU A 332 -12.42 25.80 6.44
CA LEU A 332 -11.14 25.10 6.62
C LEU A 332 -9.90 26.00 6.41
N ILE A 333 -10.10 27.21 5.88
CA ILE A 333 -9.04 28.21 5.70
C ILE A 333 -8.42 28.51 7.08
N PRO A 334 -7.11 28.29 7.30
CA PRO A 334 -6.46 28.67 8.55
C PRO A 334 -6.59 30.18 8.78
N LYS A 335 -7.04 30.61 9.96
CA LYS A 335 -7.19 32.05 10.27
C LYS A 335 -5.88 32.79 9.97
N PRO A 336 -5.87 33.95 9.28
CA PRO A 336 -4.64 34.65 8.89
C PRO A 336 -3.70 35.02 10.05
N THR A 337 -4.27 35.21 11.24
CA THR A 337 -3.54 35.48 12.49
C THR A 337 -2.99 34.22 13.19
N SER A 338 -3.39 33.02 12.76
CA SER A 338 -2.97 31.77 13.37
C SER A 338 -1.49 31.47 13.13
N ARG A 339 -0.86 30.80 14.10
CA ARG A 339 0.51 30.28 13.96
C ARG A 339 0.63 29.29 12.80
N ALA A 340 -0.46 28.59 12.43
CA ALA A 340 -0.50 27.70 11.27
C ALA A 340 -0.40 28.47 9.95
N ALA A 341 -1.28 29.45 9.69
CA ALA A 341 -1.27 30.25 8.46
C ALA A 341 0.09 30.92 8.22
N ARG A 342 0.65 31.57 9.25
CA ARG A 342 1.96 32.25 9.17
C ARG A 342 3.13 31.29 8.94
N ARG A 343 3.00 30.01 9.30
CA ARG A 343 4.05 28.99 9.07
C ARG A 343 3.98 28.42 7.67
N GLU A 344 2.78 28.11 7.16
CA GLU A 344 2.58 27.64 5.79
C GLU A 344 3.05 28.68 4.74
N LEU A 345 2.70 29.95 4.96
CA LEU A 345 3.16 31.07 4.12
C LEU A 345 4.69 31.26 4.19
N ALA A 346 5.31 31.05 5.35
CA ALA A 346 6.75 31.16 5.51
C ALA A 346 7.53 29.96 4.93
N SER A 347 6.90 28.79 4.75
CA SER A 347 7.49 27.64 4.05
C SER A 347 7.36 27.70 2.52
N ALA A 348 6.57 28.65 1.99
CA ALA A 348 6.44 28.90 0.56
C ALA A 348 7.43 29.97 0.03
N ASP A 349 8.12 30.69 0.92
CA ASP A 349 9.11 31.72 0.59
C ASP A 349 10.55 31.13 0.60
N PRO A 350 11.23 31.00 -0.54
CA PRO A 350 12.60 30.48 -0.63
C PRO A 350 13.65 31.32 0.13
N HIS A 351 13.32 32.55 0.52
CA HIS A 351 14.22 33.49 1.18
C HIS A 351 13.91 33.71 2.67
N ALA A 352 12.96 32.95 3.23
CA ALA A 352 12.59 33.05 4.65
C ALA A 352 13.73 32.61 5.58
N LYS A 353 14.47 33.58 6.14
CA LYS A 353 15.65 33.40 7.03
C LYS A 353 15.43 32.61 8.35
N LYS A 354 14.26 31.99 8.59
CA LYS A 354 13.98 31.21 9.82
C LYS A 354 14.06 29.72 9.53
N THR A 355 15.20 29.11 9.86
CA THR A 355 15.42 27.66 9.75
C THR A 355 14.33 26.88 10.52
N THR A 356 13.54 26.09 9.81
CA THR A 356 12.57 25.17 10.43
C THR A 356 13.29 24.04 11.17
N LEU A 357 12.60 23.36 12.10
CA LEU A 357 13.20 22.20 12.79
C LEU A 357 13.58 21.09 11.81
N GLY A 358 12.75 20.84 10.77
CA GLY A 358 13.08 19.90 9.70
C GLY A 358 14.33 20.30 8.90
N ALA A 359 14.51 21.60 8.60
CA ALA A 359 15.72 22.10 7.95
C ALA A 359 16.98 21.90 8.83
N ARG A 360 16.86 22.10 10.15
CA ARG A 360 17.95 21.81 11.10
C ARG A 360 18.26 20.31 11.20
N TRP A 361 17.22 19.47 11.21
CA TRP A 361 17.36 18.01 11.27
C TRP A 361 18.06 17.45 10.03
N VAL A 362 17.58 17.78 8.83
CA VAL A 362 18.22 17.31 7.58
C VAL A 362 19.62 17.87 7.42
N ALA A 363 19.89 19.12 7.84
CA ALA A 363 21.23 19.68 7.83
C ALA A 363 22.18 18.91 8.75
N LEU A 364 21.73 18.47 9.94
CA LEU A 364 22.49 17.63 10.85
C LEU A 364 22.72 16.22 10.28
N ALA A 365 21.65 15.52 9.88
CA ALA A 365 21.70 14.17 9.32
C ALA A 365 22.61 14.10 8.07
N THR A 366 22.59 15.14 7.23
CA THR A 366 23.40 15.23 6.00
C THR A 366 24.72 16.00 6.17
N ALA A 367 25.13 16.36 7.39
CA ALA A 367 26.40 17.08 7.62
C ALA A 367 27.62 16.15 7.47
N LYS A 368 27.55 14.94 8.02
CA LYS A 368 28.58 13.90 7.91
C LYS A 368 27.93 12.55 7.58
N PRO A 369 27.40 12.37 6.35
CA PRO A 369 26.48 11.29 6.03
C PRO A 369 27.02 9.88 6.32
N VAL A 370 28.33 9.64 6.16
CA VAL A 370 28.97 8.36 6.52
C VAL A 370 28.83 8.07 8.03
N ILE A 371 29.08 9.08 8.89
CA ILE A 371 28.97 8.93 10.34
C ILE A 371 27.49 8.75 10.73
N THR A 372 26.58 9.53 10.14
CA THR A 372 25.14 9.38 10.37
C THR A 372 24.66 7.97 10.05
N VAL A 373 25.02 7.44 8.88
CA VAL A 373 24.68 6.06 8.46
C VAL A 373 25.27 5.04 9.44
N ALA A 374 26.55 5.15 9.79
CA ALA A 374 27.19 4.22 10.73
C ALA A 374 26.54 4.24 12.11
N VAL A 375 26.27 5.41 12.68
CA VAL A 375 25.64 5.56 14.00
C VAL A 375 24.22 5.00 14.01
N VAL A 376 23.41 5.26 12.98
CA VAL A 376 22.05 4.70 12.90
C VAL A 376 22.09 3.18 12.72
N VAL A 377 22.92 2.66 11.82
CA VAL A 377 23.02 1.19 11.61
C VAL A 377 23.51 0.48 12.88
N ILE A 378 24.56 0.97 13.53
CA ILE A 378 25.06 0.38 14.78
C ILE A 378 24.00 0.48 15.89
N GLY A 379 23.33 1.62 16.05
CA GLY A 379 22.26 1.79 17.03
C GLY A 379 21.09 0.81 16.81
N LEU A 380 20.64 0.65 15.56
CA LEU A 380 19.57 -0.30 15.23
C LEU A 380 19.99 -1.76 15.41
N VAL A 381 21.23 -2.11 15.06
CA VAL A 381 21.77 -3.46 15.31
C VAL A 381 21.86 -3.75 16.80
N VAL A 382 22.28 -2.80 17.64
CA VAL A 382 22.31 -2.95 19.11
C VAL A 382 20.90 -3.15 19.67
N VAL A 383 19.91 -2.37 19.22
CA VAL A 383 18.50 -2.52 19.62
C VAL A 383 17.91 -3.84 19.10
N ALA A 384 18.40 -4.38 17.99
CA ALA A 384 18.00 -5.66 17.44
C ALA A 384 18.63 -6.89 18.13
N LEU A 385 19.68 -6.73 18.95
CA LEU A 385 20.36 -7.87 19.59
C LEU A 385 19.42 -8.81 20.38
N PRO A 386 18.42 -8.34 21.16
CA PRO A 386 17.52 -9.23 21.88
C PRO A 386 16.67 -10.10 20.95
N ALA A 387 16.45 -9.71 19.69
CA ALA A 387 15.69 -10.51 18.72
C ALA A 387 16.33 -11.89 18.44
N ALA A 388 17.64 -12.03 18.70
CA ALA A 388 18.34 -13.32 18.61
C ALA A 388 17.91 -14.32 19.70
N SER A 389 17.21 -13.86 20.75
CA SER A 389 16.59 -14.68 21.79
C SER A 389 15.07 -14.82 21.65
N LEU A 390 14.48 -14.33 20.56
CA LEU A 390 13.03 -14.39 20.34
C LEU A 390 12.53 -15.83 20.27
N ARG A 391 11.67 -16.21 21.22
CA ARG A 391 10.93 -17.48 21.22
C ARG A 391 9.48 -17.25 20.83
N LEU A 392 8.91 -18.27 20.20
CA LEU A 392 7.60 -18.23 19.55
C LEU A 392 6.74 -19.38 20.07
N THR A 393 5.55 -19.08 20.59
CA THR A 393 4.55 -20.08 20.99
C THR A 393 3.13 -19.57 20.77
N LEU A 394 2.11 -20.43 20.81
CA LEU A 394 0.73 -19.98 20.94
C LEU A 394 0.45 -19.69 22.42
N PRO A 395 -0.04 -18.48 22.80
CA PRO A 395 -0.36 -18.18 24.19
C PRO A 395 -1.41 -19.14 24.75
N ASP A 396 -1.15 -19.65 25.95
CA ASP A 396 -2.13 -20.34 26.77
C ASP A 396 -2.87 -19.34 27.70
N ALA A 397 -3.87 -19.84 28.44
CA ALA A 397 -4.60 -19.05 29.45
C ALA A 397 -3.69 -18.48 30.55
N GLY A 398 -2.44 -18.94 30.66
CA GLY A 398 -1.43 -18.38 31.53
C GLY A 398 -0.98 -16.95 31.14
N TYR A 399 -1.32 -16.48 29.94
CA TYR A 399 -1.02 -15.12 29.48
C TYR A 399 -2.21 -14.15 29.54
N ASP A 400 -3.37 -14.61 29.98
CA ASP A 400 -4.56 -13.77 30.13
C ASP A 400 -4.43 -12.79 31.33
N PRO A 401 -5.22 -11.69 31.35
CA PRO A 401 -5.19 -10.73 32.44
C PRO A 401 -5.44 -11.35 33.82
N SER A 402 -4.73 -10.88 34.84
CA SER A 402 -4.95 -11.29 36.23
C SER A 402 -6.38 -10.97 36.68
N GLY A 403 -7.12 -11.99 37.12
CA GLY A 403 -8.53 -11.87 37.52
C GLY A 403 -9.55 -12.31 36.46
N SER A 404 -9.13 -12.82 35.30
CA SER A 404 -10.02 -13.57 34.41
C SER A 404 -10.19 -15.01 34.92
N MET A 405 -11.36 -15.61 34.73
CA MET A 405 -11.62 -17.01 35.13
C MET A 405 -10.63 -17.95 34.46
N SER A 406 -10.32 -17.71 33.17
CA SER A 406 -9.36 -18.50 32.40
C SER A 406 -7.96 -18.50 33.05
N ARG A 407 -7.50 -17.33 33.51
CA ARG A 407 -6.19 -17.15 34.17
C ARG A 407 -6.16 -17.79 35.55
N GLU A 408 -7.20 -17.56 36.36
CA GLU A 408 -7.31 -18.12 37.70
C GLU A 408 -7.41 -19.65 37.68
N GLY A 409 -8.21 -20.23 36.78
CA GLY A 409 -8.30 -21.67 36.59
C GLY A 409 -6.98 -22.31 36.15
N TYR A 410 -6.21 -21.64 35.28
CA TYR A 410 -4.87 -22.08 34.88
C TYR A 410 -3.89 -22.08 36.07
N ASP A 411 -3.87 -21.02 36.87
CA ASP A 411 -2.98 -20.90 38.03
C ASP A 411 -3.33 -21.94 39.10
N GLN A 412 -4.63 -22.16 39.37
CA GLN A 412 -5.08 -23.18 40.32
C GLN A 412 -4.75 -24.60 39.84
N LEU A 413 -4.93 -24.94 38.55
CA LEU A 413 -4.49 -26.24 38.03
C LEU A 413 -2.97 -26.42 38.14
N SER A 414 -2.19 -25.36 37.91
CA SER A 414 -0.73 -25.38 38.06
C SER A 414 -0.30 -25.61 39.52
N GLU A 415 -0.97 -24.97 40.48
CA GLU A 415 -0.69 -25.08 41.91
C GLU A 415 -1.09 -26.45 42.48
N GLY A 416 -2.27 -26.96 42.09
CA GLY A 416 -2.82 -28.22 42.63
C GLY A 416 -2.30 -29.50 41.97
N PHE A 417 -1.96 -29.46 40.67
CA PHE A 417 -1.64 -30.66 39.86
C PHE A 417 -0.33 -30.54 39.06
N GLY A 418 0.41 -29.44 39.20
CA GLY A 418 1.66 -29.18 38.47
C GLY A 418 1.47 -28.45 37.14
N PRO A 419 2.47 -27.72 36.64
CA PRO A 419 2.30 -26.78 35.54
C PRO A 419 2.01 -27.43 34.18
N GLY A 420 2.53 -28.64 33.93
CA GLY A 420 2.25 -29.40 32.70
C GLY A 420 0.81 -29.92 32.60
N PHE A 421 0.04 -29.89 33.69
CA PHE A 421 -1.37 -30.28 33.71
C PHE A 421 -2.25 -29.40 32.82
N ASN A 422 -1.81 -28.16 32.52
CA ASN A 422 -2.51 -27.24 31.63
C ASN A 422 -2.34 -27.52 30.13
N GLY A 423 -1.45 -28.45 29.75
CA GLY A 423 -1.25 -28.82 28.34
C GLY A 423 -0.80 -30.27 28.17
N PRO A 424 -1.63 -31.25 28.57
CA PRO A 424 -1.32 -32.66 28.40
C PRO A 424 -1.14 -33.00 26.91
N LEU A 425 -0.17 -33.86 26.64
CA LEU A 425 0.06 -34.43 25.32
C LEU A 425 -0.87 -35.63 25.15
N LEU A 426 -1.55 -35.71 24.02
CA LEU A 426 -2.41 -36.84 23.66
C LEU A 426 -1.74 -37.64 22.55
N ILE A 427 -1.43 -38.90 22.83
CA ILE A 427 -0.88 -39.84 21.86
C ILE A 427 -2.03 -40.64 21.27
N THR A 428 -2.10 -40.73 19.95
CA THR A 428 -3.04 -41.58 19.22
C THR A 428 -2.29 -42.68 18.48
N ALA A 429 -2.63 -43.95 18.68
CA ALA A 429 -2.03 -45.08 18.00
C ALA A 429 -3.07 -45.85 17.17
N ASP A 430 -2.78 -46.10 15.89
CA ASP A 430 -3.62 -46.94 15.02
C ASP A 430 -3.23 -48.40 15.23
N ILE A 431 -4.13 -49.17 15.84
CA ILE A 431 -3.91 -50.58 16.16
C ILE A 431 -4.75 -51.52 15.29
N ALA A 432 -5.31 -51.04 14.17
CA ALA A 432 -6.18 -51.83 13.30
C ALA A 432 -5.53 -53.14 12.77
N ALA A 433 -4.20 -53.21 12.72
CA ALA A 433 -3.43 -54.39 12.32
C ALA A 433 -2.98 -55.29 13.50
N VAL A 434 -3.23 -54.88 14.75
CA VAL A 434 -2.70 -55.55 15.95
C VAL A 434 -3.70 -56.55 16.50
N THR A 435 -3.25 -57.78 16.76
CA THR A 435 -4.11 -58.87 17.27
C THR A 435 -4.11 -59.02 18.79
N ASP A 436 -3.14 -58.41 19.48
CA ASP A 436 -2.98 -58.46 20.95
C ASP A 436 -3.04 -57.05 21.53
N LEU A 437 -4.23 -56.70 22.03
CA LEU A 437 -4.53 -55.38 22.58
C LEU A 437 -3.75 -55.09 23.87
N ASP A 438 -3.58 -56.10 24.74
CA ASP A 438 -2.93 -55.90 26.04
C ASP A 438 -1.42 -55.70 25.87
N SER A 439 -0.80 -56.41 24.92
CA SER A 439 0.57 -56.15 24.50
C SER A 439 0.74 -54.73 23.93
N ALA A 440 -0.17 -54.27 23.05
CA ALA A 440 -0.13 -52.91 22.50
C ALA A 440 -0.26 -51.82 23.57
N ARG A 441 -1.17 -52.00 24.53
CA ARG A 441 -1.37 -51.07 25.66
C ARG A 441 -0.15 -51.01 26.57
N THR A 442 0.47 -52.17 26.83
CA THR A 442 1.70 -52.25 27.64
C THR A 442 2.87 -51.59 26.92
N ALA A 443 3.07 -51.88 25.63
CA ALA A 443 4.14 -51.29 24.82
C ALA A 443 4.07 -49.76 24.77
N LEU A 444 2.87 -49.17 24.60
CA LEU A 444 2.69 -47.71 24.66
C LEU A 444 2.99 -47.14 26.05
N HIS A 445 2.54 -47.80 27.13
CA HIS A 445 2.80 -47.33 28.48
C HIS A 445 4.30 -47.37 28.83
N ASP A 446 4.97 -48.48 28.50
CA ASP A 446 6.41 -48.67 28.73
C ASP A 446 7.28 -47.72 27.88
N GLN A 447 6.82 -47.34 26.67
CA GLN A 447 7.55 -46.39 25.79
C GLN A 447 7.66 -44.98 26.39
N PHE A 448 6.65 -44.53 27.12
CA PHE A 448 6.60 -43.17 27.67
C PHE A 448 6.97 -43.09 29.15
N THR A 449 6.89 -44.22 29.88
CA THR A 449 7.23 -44.29 31.30
C THR A 449 8.74 -44.12 31.53
N GLY A 450 9.12 -43.13 32.34
CA GLY A 450 10.52 -42.85 32.66
C GLY A 450 11.26 -42.01 31.62
N LEU A 451 10.57 -41.45 30.63
CA LEU A 451 11.08 -40.32 29.85
C LEU A 451 11.32 -39.10 30.77
N PRO A 452 12.32 -38.24 30.49
CA PRO A 452 12.50 -36.99 31.22
C PRO A 452 11.33 -36.03 30.97
N ASP A 453 11.00 -35.21 31.96
CA ASP A 453 9.89 -34.24 31.94
C ASP A 453 8.49 -34.87 31.84
N VAL A 454 8.31 -36.14 32.22
CA VAL A 454 7.00 -36.83 32.28
C VAL A 454 6.58 -37.08 33.73
N ALA A 455 5.58 -36.34 34.18
CA ALA A 455 5.00 -36.49 35.52
C ALA A 455 4.11 -37.75 35.62
N SER A 456 3.27 -38.00 34.61
CA SER A 456 2.43 -39.21 34.54
C SER A 456 2.01 -39.60 33.13
N VAL A 457 1.70 -40.89 32.97
CA VAL A 457 1.21 -41.51 31.73
C VAL A 457 -0.08 -42.25 32.06
N SER A 458 -1.17 -41.94 31.36
CA SER A 458 -2.45 -42.64 31.54
C SER A 458 -2.34 -44.10 31.08
N GLN A 459 -3.29 -44.93 31.51
CA GLN A 459 -3.52 -46.20 30.81
C GLN A 459 -3.99 -45.89 29.39
N ALA A 460 -3.51 -46.67 28.41
CA ALA A 460 -3.97 -46.57 27.04
C ALA A 460 -5.45 -46.98 26.95
N LEU A 461 -6.34 -46.13 26.44
CA LEU A 461 -7.77 -46.39 26.32
C LEU A 461 -8.13 -46.73 24.87
N PRO A 462 -8.81 -47.88 24.62
CA PRO A 462 -9.27 -48.23 23.28
C PRO A 462 -10.58 -47.52 22.92
N ASN A 463 -10.75 -47.24 21.63
CA ASN A 463 -12.04 -46.82 21.07
C ASN A 463 -13.05 -47.99 21.01
N ALA A 464 -14.32 -47.68 20.73
CA ALA A 464 -15.40 -48.66 20.68
C ALA A 464 -15.22 -49.76 19.61
N THR A 465 -14.44 -49.48 18.56
CA THR A 465 -14.12 -50.43 17.46
C THR A 465 -12.84 -51.22 17.67
N LEU A 466 -12.09 -50.96 18.76
CA LEU A 466 -10.82 -51.59 19.12
C LEU A 466 -9.70 -51.47 18.05
N ASP A 467 -9.77 -50.44 17.20
CA ASP A 467 -8.80 -50.16 16.14
C ASP A 467 -7.93 -48.91 16.41
N MET A 468 -8.17 -48.21 17.53
CA MET A 468 -7.35 -47.08 17.99
C MET A 468 -7.14 -47.13 19.51
N LEU A 469 -5.95 -46.75 19.96
CA LEU A 469 -5.63 -46.44 21.36
C LEU A 469 -5.33 -44.95 21.55
N ILE A 470 -5.75 -44.38 22.68
CA ILE A 470 -5.32 -43.06 23.14
C ILE A 470 -4.56 -43.16 24.47
N VAL A 471 -3.48 -42.39 24.62
CA VAL A 471 -2.72 -42.24 25.88
C VAL A 471 -2.54 -40.76 26.16
N SER A 472 -2.85 -40.32 27.39
CA SER A 472 -2.54 -38.96 27.84
C SER A 472 -1.23 -38.97 28.62
N ILE A 473 -0.32 -38.05 28.30
CA ILE A 473 0.93 -37.81 29.00
C ILE A 473 0.86 -36.41 29.59
N ILE A 474 1.11 -36.30 30.90
CA ILE A 474 1.19 -35.01 31.59
C ILE A 474 2.68 -34.71 31.82
N PRO A 475 3.23 -33.62 31.23
CA PRO A 475 4.61 -33.22 31.47
C PRO A 475 4.83 -32.70 32.90
N ASP A 476 6.08 -32.69 33.37
CA ASP A 476 6.48 -31.99 34.60
C ASP A 476 6.50 -30.47 34.41
N SER A 477 6.84 -29.99 33.20
CA SER A 477 6.98 -28.56 32.88
C SER A 477 5.80 -27.98 32.08
N SER A 478 5.71 -26.63 31.99
CA SER A 478 4.56 -25.94 31.41
C SER A 478 4.41 -26.12 29.89
N PRO A 479 3.24 -25.84 29.29
CA PRO A 479 3.04 -25.99 27.84
C PRO A 479 3.94 -25.09 26.97
N ASP A 480 4.37 -23.95 27.52
CA ASP A 480 5.27 -22.97 26.90
C ASP A 480 6.76 -23.16 27.26
N SER A 481 7.10 -24.28 27.91
CA SER A 481 8.46 -24.66 28.31
C SER A 481 9.25 -25.32 27.18
N VAL A 482 10.55 -25.01 27.13
CA VAL A 482 11.52 -25.65 26.22
C VAL A 482 11.71 -27.14 26.55
N ALA A 483 11.46 -27.57 27.80
CA ALA A 483 11.52 -28.99 28.17
C ALA A 483 10.33 -29.77 27.58
N THR A 484 9.11 -29.22 27.63
CA THR A 484 7.94 -29.81 26.96
C THR A 484 8.11 -29.87 25.44
N GLU A 485 8.68 -28.82 24.82
CA GLU A 485 9.03 -28.81 23.39
C GLU A 485 10.01 -29.96 23.05
N GLN A 486 11.06 -30.12 23.86
CA GLN A 486 12.04 -31.21 23.71
C GLN A 486 11.43 -32.60 23.97
N LEU A 487 10.48 -32.72 24.89
CA LEU A 487 9.73 -33.95 25.14
C LEU A 487 8.88 -34.35 23.92
N VAL A 488 8.14 -33.40 23.33
CA VAL A 488 7.35 -33.64 22.11
C VAL A 488 8.24 -34.08 20.95
N HIS A 489 9.37 -33.41 20.74
CA HIS A 489 10.34 -33.81 19.72
C HIS A 489 10.95 -35.19 20.02
N GLY A 490 11.34 -35.47 21.26
CA GLY A 490 11.90 -36.78 21.65
C GLY A 490 10.93 -37.93 21.50
N ILE A 491 9.64 -37.71 21.81
CA ILE A 491 8.57 -38.67 21.55
C ILE A 491 8.48 -38.95 20.03
N ARG A 492 8.37 -37.91 19.20
CA ARG A 492 8.27 -38.05 17.73
C ARG A 492 9.49 -38.72 17.10
N ASP A 493 10.69 -38.35 17.52
CA ASP A 493 11.94 -38.95 17.03
C ASP A 493 12.04 -40.46 17.35
N SER A 494 11.30 -40.94 18.35
CA SER A 494 11.25 -42.37 18.72
C SER A 494 10.16 -43.18 18.01
N GLU A 495 9.24 -42.53 17.29
CA GLU A 495 8.07 -43.15 16.63
C GLU A 495 8.49 -44.23 15.62
N ALA A 496 9.36 -43.92 14.67
CA ALA A 496 9.79 -44.86 13.63
C ALA A 496 10.59 -46.07 14.19
N ALA A 497 11.17 -45.92 15.38
CA ALA A 497 11.81 -47.04 16.09
C ALA A 497 10.77 -47.93 16.80
N PHE A 498 9.73 -47.31 17.36
CA PHE A 498 8.60 -47.99 17.99
C PHE A 498 7.75 -48.75 16.97
N GLU A 499 7.37 -48.13 15.83
CA GLU A 499 6.59 -48.77 14.76
C GLU A 499 7.29 -50.05 14.29
N LYS A 500 8.61 -49.96 14.05
CA LYS A 500 9.43 -51.10 13.62
C LYS A 500 9.53 -52.22 14.66
N ALA A 501 9.41 -51.91 15.95
CA ALA A 501 9.48 -52.89 17.03
C ALA A 501 8.14 -53.58 17.29
N ASN A 502 7.04 -52.83 17.24
CA ASN A 502 5.71 -53.27 17.68
C ASN A 502 4.73 -53.55 16.53
N GLY A 503 5.03 -53.10 15.31
CA GLY A 503 4.19 -53.30 14.11
C GLY A 503 3.04 -52.29 13.97
N PHE A 504 3.02 -51.23 14.77
CA PHE A 504 2.04 -50.14 14.70
C PHE A 504 2.66 -48.81 15.15
N GLY A 505 2.27 -47.72 14.49
CA GLY A 505 2.78 -46.37 14.77
C GLY A 505 1.90 -45.57 15.74
N TYR A 506 2.38 -44.39 16.12
CA TYR A 506 1.62 -43.42 16.92
C TYR A 506 1.85 -41.98 16.44
N GLN A 507 1.01 -41.05 16.89
CA GLN A 507 1.10 -39.62 16.58
C GLN A 507 0.87 -38.79 17.84
N VAL A 508 1.51 -37.62 17.92
CA VAL A 508 1.44 -36.70 19.06
C VAL A 508 0.54 -35.51 18.74
N THR A 509 -0.47 -35.32 19.58
CA THR A 509 -1.42 -34.19 19.52
C THR A 509 -1.73 -33.64 20.91
N GLY A 510 -2.78 -32.83 21.02
CA GLY A 510 -3.04 -31.93 22.14
C GLY A 510 -2.62 -30.50 21.82
N GLN A 511 -3.09 -29.54 22.62
CA GLN A 511 -2.88 -28.10 22.34
C GLN A 511 -1.41 -27.72 22.27
N THR A 512 -0.57 -28.31 23.13
CA THR A 512 0.88 -28.08 23.17
C THR A 512 1.56 -28.53 21.87
N ALA A 513 1.28 -29.76 21.42
CA ALA A 513 1.86 -30.30 20.19
C ALA A 513 1.37 -29.55 18.93
N LEU A 514 0.08 -29.17 18.91
CA LEU A 514 -0.48 -28.29 17.89
C LEU A 514 0.23 -26.92 17.88
N GLY A 515 0.50 -26.33 19.05
CA GLY A 515 1.22 -25.07 19.20
C GLY A 515 2.66 -25.13 18.69
N ILE A 516 3.37 -26.23 18.94
CA ILE A 516 4.72 -26.50 18.41
C ILE A 516 4.67 -26.64 16.89
N ASP A 517 3.76 -27.46 16.34
CA ASP A 517 3.58 -27.65 14.89
C ASP A 517 3.24 -26.33 14.18
N VAL A 518 2.36 -25.52 14.77
CA VAL A 518 2.02 -24.18 14.28
C VAL A 518 3.24 -23.26 14.30
N SER A 519 4.01 -23.26 15.37
CA SER A 519 5.20 -22.41 15.53
C SER A 519 6.30 -22.77 14.54
N ALA A 520 6.58 -24.05 14.36
CA ALA A 520 7.55 -24.55 13.36
C ALA A 520 7.12 -24.17 11.93
N ARG A 521 5.86 -24.44 11.55
CA ARG A 521 5.32 -24.09 10.22
C ARG A 521 5.36 -22.60 9.93
N LEU A 522 5.11 -21.76 10.94
CA LEU A 522 5.23 -20.30 10.83
C LEU A 522 6.68 -19.85 10.68
N ALA A 523 7.59 -20.42 11.46
CA ALA A 523 9.03 -20.11 11.40
C ALA A 523 9.63 -20.46 10.03
N ASP A 524 9.34 -21.65 9.49
CA ASP A 524 9.75 -22.07 8.15
C ASP A 524 9.22 -21.16 7.04
N ALA A 525 8.01 -20.61 7.23
CA ALA A 525 7.38 -19.70 6.28
C ALA A 525 7.93 -18.27 6.30
N LEU A 526 8.65 -17.85 7.35
CA LEU A 526 9.15 -16.47 7.50
C LEU A 526 10.02 -16.01 6.32
N LEU A 527 10.99 -16.85 5.92
CA LEU A 527 11.94 -16.50 4.87
C LEU A 527 11.29 -16.49 3.47
N PRO A 528 10.50 -17.51 3.05
CA PRO A 528 9.71 -17.46 1.83
C PRO A 528 8.77 -16.23 1.77
N PHE A 529 8.05 -15.96 2.86
CA PHE A 529 7.17 -14.80 2.97
C PHE A 529 7.92 -13.48 2.78
N ALA A 530 9.03 -13.29 3.50
CA ALA A 530 9.85 -12.10 3.42
C ALA A 530 10.39 -11.89 2.00
N VAL A 531 10.92 -12.94 1.36
CA VAL A 531 11.43 -12.87 -0.02
C VAL A 531 10.35 -12.44 -1.01
N VAL A 532 9.13 -13.00 -0.91
CA VAL A 532 8.02 -12.68 -1.83
C VAL A 532 7.50 -11.27 -1.60
N VAL A 533 7.17 -10.88 -0.36
CA VAL A 533 6.61 -9.55 -0.07
C VAL A 533 7.64 -8.45 -0.36
N VAL A 534 8.86 -8.58 0.14
CA VAL A 534 9.92 -7.59 -0.11
C VAL A 534 10.25 -7.53 -1.61
N GLY A 535 10.29 -8.66 -2.32
CA GLY A 535 10.53 -8.72 -3.75
C GLY A 535 9.45 -8.00 -4.57
N LEU A 536 8.17 -8.32 -4.34
CA LEU A 536 7.03 -7.67 -5.00
C LEU A 536 7.01 -6.15 -4.73
N CYS A 537 7.33 -5.75 -3.51
CA CYS A 537 7.36 -4.34 -3.17
C CYS A 537 8.58 -3.59 -3.72
N ILE A 538 9.76 -4.21 -3.80
CA ILE A 538 10.91 -3.64 -4.54
C ILE A 538 10.50 -3.39 -6.00
N ILE A 539 9.79 -4.32 -6.63
CA ILE A 539 9.28 -4.15 -8.00
C ILE A 539 8.31 -2.94 -8.08
N LEU A 540 7.32 -2.87 -7.19
CA LEU A 540 6.34 -1.77 -7.15
C LEU A 540 7.03 -0.40 -6.93
N LEU A 541 7.96 -0.31 -5.98
CA LEU A 541 8.71 0.92 -5.70
C LEU A 541 9.67 1.29 -6.84
N THR A 542 10.21 0.30 -7.56
CA THR A 542 11.02 0.54 -8.76
C THR A 542 10.18 1.12 -9.90
N ILE A 543 8.92 0.70 -10.05
CA ILE A 543 7.96 1.31 -10.99
C ILE A 543 7.69 2.78 -10.59
N VAL A 544 7.38 3.01 -9.31
CA VAL A 544 7.04 4.33 -8.74
C VAL A 544 8.20 5.34 -8.88
N PHE A 545 9.37 5.02 -8.33
CA PHE A 545 10.50 5.95 -8.29
C PHE A 545 11.37 5.93 -9.56
N ARG A 546 11.18 4.95 -10.46
CA ARG A 546 12.05 4.68 -11.63
C ARG A 546 13.53 4.77 -11.27
N SER A 547 13.90 4.20 -10.12
CA SER A 547 15.25 4.05 -9.57
C SER A 547 15.33 2.69 -8.88
N LEU A 548 16.50 2.05 -8.92
CA LEU A 548 16.75 0.79 -8.21
C LEU A 548 17.38 1.02 -6.82
N ALA A 549 18.14 2.10 -6.65
CA ALA A 549 18.83 2.41 -5.40
C ALA A 549 17.87 2.88 -4.30
N VAL A 550 16.80 3.62 -4.66
CA VAL A 550 15.78 4.10 -3.71
C VAL A 550 14.98 2.93 -3.09
N PRO A 551 14.45 1.95 -3.85
CA PRO A 551 13.82 0.75 -3.28
C PRO A 551 14.78 -0.05 -2.38
N ILE A 552 15.99 -0.35 -2.85
CA ILE A 552 16.95 -1.18 -2.09
C ILE A 552 17.33 -0.52 -0.75
N SER A 553 17.62 0.79 -0.77
CA SER A 553 17.94 1.53 0.47
C SER A 553 16.75 1.59 1.43
N ALA A 554 15.53 1.75 0.91
CA ALA A 554 14.32 1.69 1.73
C ALA A 554 14.11 0.30 2.36
N THR A 555 14.30 -0.77 1.59
CA THR A 555 14.22 -2.16 2.08
C THR A 555 15.24 -2.45 3.17
N ILE A 556 16.51 -2.05 2.99
CA ILE A 556 17.55 -2.24 4.03
C ILE A 556 17.18 -1.50 5.31
N GLY A 557 16.71 -0.25 5.20
CA GLY A 557 16.22 0.52 6.33
C GLY A 557 15.05 -0.16 7.04
N TYR A 558 14.05 -0.61 6.28
CA TYR A 558 12.90 -1.35 6.79
C TYR A 558 13.31 -2.64 7.54
N LEU A 559 14.24 -3.45 7.00
CA LEU A 559 14.69 -4.68 7.65
C LEU A 559 15.39 -4.38 8.99
N LEU A 560 16.13 -3.26 9.09
CA LEU A 560 16.69 -2.79 10.35
C LEU A 560 15.59 -2.33 11.34
N SER A 561 14.53 -1.66 10.86
CA SER A 561 13.36 -1.29 11.69
C SER A 561 12.63 -2.51 12.25
N VAL A 562 12.43 -3.55 11.43
CA VAL A 562 11.81 -4.82 11.85
C VAL A 562 12.68 -5.52 12.90
N ALA A 563 13.97 -5.69 12.63
CA ALA A 563 14.88 -6.37 13.55
C ALA A 563 14.98 -5.64 14.90
N ALA A 564 15.05 -4.30 14.88
CA ALA A 564 15.02 -3.48 16.10
C ALA A 564 13.67 -3.56 16.83
N SER A 565 12.56 -3.66 16.10
CA SER A 565 11.24 -3.88 16.70
C SER A 565 11.10 -5.26 17.35
N PHE A 566 11.61 -6.32 16.72
CA PHE A 566 11.70 -7.64 17.36
C PHE A 566 12.52 -7.55 18.64
N GLY A 567 13.67 -6.87 18.61
CA GLY A 567 14.51 -6.70 19.80
C GLY A 567 13.83 -5.94 20.94
N ILE A 568 13.02 -4.93 20.63
CA ILE A 568 12.21 -4.23 21.64
C ILE A 568 11.12 -5.14 22.22
N VAL A 569 10.41 -5.90 21.37
CA VAL A 569 9.37 -6.82 21.85
C VAL A 569 9.97 -7.95 22.70
N THR A 570 11.08 -8.58 22.30
CA THR A 570 11.78 -9.57 23.13
C THR A 570 12.30 -8.97 24.44
N ALA A 571 12.87 -7.75 24.42
CA ALA A 571 13.33 -7.10 25.65
C ALA A 571 12.19 -6.83 26.64
N VAL A 572 10.98 -6.49 26.17
CA VAL A 572 9.82 -6.26 27.03
C VAL A 572 9.18 -7.58 27.48
N PHE A 573 8.79 -8.45 26.53
CA PHE A 573 7.96 -9.62 26.80
C PHE A 573 8.73 -10.85 27.26
N GLU A 574 10.01 -11.01 26.92
CA GLU A 574 10.83 -12.15 27.38
C GLU A 574 11.87 -11.77 28.43
N TRP A 575 12.50 -10.59 28.33
CA TRP A 575 13.47 -10.13 29.34
C TRP A 575 12.82 -9.27 30.45
N GLY A 576 11.53 -8.99 30.35
CA GLY A 576 10.75 -8.29 31.38
C GLY A 576 11.00 -6.78 31.50
N TRP A 577 11.69 -6.14 30.55
CA TRP A 577 11.99 -4.71 30.65
C TRP A 577 10.69 -3.89 30.53
N LEU A 578 10.39 -3.05 31.51
CA LEU A 578 9.16 -2.23 31.56
C LEU A 578 7.84 -3.04 31.56
N ALA A 579 7.87 -4.36 31.77
CA ALA A 579 6.69 -5.24 31.75
C ALA A 579 5.57 -4.74 32.69
N ASP A 580 5.90 -4.46 33.95
CA ASP A 580 4.96 -3.94 34.96
C ASP A 580 4.33 -2.58 34.56
N VAL A 581 5.11 -1.73 33.87
CA VAL A 581 4.69 -0.38 33.46
C VAL A 581 3.75 -0.43 32.25
N LEU A 582 3.88 -1.46 31.42
CA LEU A 582 3.06 -1.67 30.23
C LEU A 582 1.83 -2.57 30.50
N GLY A 583 1.72 -3.18 31.67
CA GLY A 583 0.62 -4.08 32.03
C GLY A 583 0.73 -5.46 31.39
N VAL A 584 1.96 -5.98 31.24
CA VAL A 584 2.22 -7.33 30.75
C VAL A 584 1.92 -8.33 31.87
N ALA A 585 0.91 -9.20 31.69
CA ALA A 585 0.44 -10.12 32.72
C ALA A 585 1.43 -11.27 33.05
N LYS A 586 2.13 -11.79 32.04
CA LYS A 586 3.14 -12.85 32.15
C LYS A 586 4.28 -12.56 31.16
N VAL A 587 5.52 -12.65 31.64
CA VAL A 587 6.75 -12.56 30.83
C VAL A 587 7.05 -13.96 30.29
N GLY A 588 7.23 -14.11 28.98
CA GLY A 588 7.39 -15.39 28.29
C GLY A 588 7.44 -15.25 26.76
N PRO A 589 7.51 -16.37 26.02
CA PRO A 589 7.58 -16.37 24.56
C PRO A 589 6.44 -15.59 23.88
N VAL A 590 6.72 -15.05 22.69
CA VAL A 590 5.80 -14.18 21.94
C VAL A 590 4.91 -15.02 21.01
N ILE A 591 3.72 -14.52 20.65
CA ILE A 591 2.81 -15.24 19.76
C ILE A 591 3.44 -15.62 18.41
N SER A 592 3.32 -16.89 17.99
CA SER A 592 4.10 -17.45 16.87
C SER A 592 3.98 -16.73 15.52
N PHE A 593 2.83 -16.11 15.22
CA PHE A 593 2.63 -15.39 13.96
C PHE A 593 2.95 -13.88 14.03
N PHE A 594 3.36 -13.37 15.20
CA PHE A 594 3.82 -11.98 15.36
C PHE A 594 4.86 -11.57 14.32
N PRO A 595 5.92 -12.35 14.01
CA PRO A 595 6.95 -11.89 13.08
C PRO A 595 6.46 -11.76 11.63
N ILE A 596 5.56 -12.63 11.17
CA ILE A 596 4.93 -12.52 9.84
C ILE A 596 4.04 -11.28 9.79
N LEU A 597 3.15 -11.10 10.77
CA LEU A 597 2.25 -9.94 10.82
C LEU A 597 3.03 -8.62 10.91
N LEU A 598 4.02 -8.55 11.80
CA LEU A 598 4.83 -7.35 11.98
C LEU A 598 5.52 -6.98 10.67
N MET A 599 6.14 -7.94 9.98
CA MET A 599 6.75 -7.69 8.67
C MET A 599 5.72 -7.22 7.64
N ALA A 600 4.58 -7.92 7.51
CA ALA A 600 3.54 -7.55 6.54
C ALA A 600 3.04 -6.12 6.75
N VAL A 601 2.68 -5.79 7.99
CA VAL A 601 2.08 -4.52 8.35
C VAL A 601 3.11 -3.39 8.36
N LEU A 602 4.26 -3.57 9.04
CA LEU A 602 5.31 -2.55 9.01
C LEU A 602 5.75 -2.28 7.58
N PHE A 603 5.93 -3.29 6.73
CA PHE A 603 6.36 -3.05 5.35
C PHE A 603 5.37 -2.14 4.64
N GLY A 604 4.08 -2.47 4.71
CA GLY A 604 3.01 -1.67 4.12
C GLY A 604 3.07 -0.21 4.58
N LEU A 605 2.94 0.01 5.88
CA LEU A 605 2.84 1.34 6.50
C LEU A 605 4.10 2.19 6.32
N ALA A 606 5.26 1.54 6.34
CA ALA A 606 6.54 2.20 6.24
C ALA A 606 6.71 2.88 4.87
N MET A 607 6.35 2.18 3.78
CA MET A 607 6.68 2.66 2.43
C MET A 607 5.99 3.98 2.03
N ASP A 608 4.84 4.29 2.62
CA ASP A 608 4.02 5.47 2.33
C ASP A 608 4.83 6.77 2.51
N TYR A 609 5.59 6.86 3.59
CA TYR A 609 6.46 7.99 3.89
C TYR A 609 7.66 8.09 2.95
N GLN A 610 8.13 6.97 2.37
CA GLN A 610 9.12 7.01 1.29
C GLN A 610 8.53 7.73 0.08
N VAL A 611 7.29 7.41 -0.29
CA VAL A 611 6.62 8.00 -1.45
C VAL A 611 6.49 9.50 -1.25
N PHE A 612 6.00 9.98 -0.11
CA PHE A 612 5.92 11.43 0.15
C PHE A 612 7.28 12.13 0.23
N LEU A 613 8.26 11.56 0.95
CA LEU A 613 9.54 12.23 1.16
C LEU A 613 10.43 12.21 -0.09
N VAL A 614 10.57 11.04 -0.72
CA VAL A 614 11.45 10.85 -1.87
C VAL A 614 10.85 11.41 -3.15
N SER A 615 9.52 11.42 -3.34
CA SER A 615 8.94 12.11 -4.51
C SER A 615 9.17 13.61 -4.43
N ARG A 616 9.10 14.25 -3.25
CA ARG A 616 9.45 15.67 -3.09
C ARG A 616 10.95 15.96 -3.30
N MET A 617 11.83 15.01 -2.97
CA MET A 617 13.26 15.10 -3.36
C MET A 617 13.44 14.89 -4.88
N ARG A 618 12.61 14.07 -5.51
CA ARG A 618 12.65 13.78 -6.94
C ARG A 618 12.15 14.95 -7.78
N GLU A 619 11.05 15.61 -7.37
CA GLU A 619 10.50 16.82 -7.98
C GLU A 619 11.57 17.94 -8.05
N VAL A 620 12.30 18.17 -6.94
CA VAL A 620 13.43 19.13 -6.95
C VAL A 620 14.61 18.62 -7.79
N TYR A 621 14.84 17.30 -7.88
CA TYR A 621 15.93 16.74 -8.69
C TYR A 621 15.65 16.80 -10.20
N SER A 622 14.40 16.60 -10.65
CA SER A 622 14.02 16.75 -12.05
C SER A 622 14.08 18.20 -12.51
N GLU A 623 13.77 19.17 -11.63
CA GLU A 623 13.92 20.60 -11.89
C GLU A 623 15.39 21.07 -11.90
N THR A 624 16.23 20.61 -10.95
CA THR A 624 17.57 21.18 -10.73
C THR A 624 18.76 20.34 -11.21
N GLY A 625 18.60 19.02 -11.34
CA GLY A 625 19.69 18.10 -11.65
C GLY A 625 20.75 17.90 -10.55
N ASP A 626 20.63 18.58 -9.39
CA ASP A 626 21.55 18.45 -8.24
C ASP A 626 20.94 17.55 -7.14
N ALA A 627 21.55 16.38 -6.96
CA ALA A 627 21.10 15.38 -5.98
C ALA A 627 21.31 15.80 -4.51
N HIS A 628 22.29 16.67 -4.21
CA HIS A 628 22.52 17.13 -2.83
C HIS A 628 21.58 18.28 -2.47
N PHE A 629 21.38 19.20 -3.41
CA PHE A 629 20.40 20.28 -3.27
C PHE A 629 18.99 19.72 -3.10
N SER A 630 18.61 18.73 -3.92
CA SER A 630 17.26 18.15 -3.91
C SER A 630 16.93 17.40 -2.62
N VAL A 631 17.88 16.63 -2.05
CA VAL A 631 17.71 15.99 -0.75
C VAL A 631 17.47 17.02 0.36
N ARG A 632 18.25 18.11 0.40
CA ARG A 632 18.13 19.12 1.45
C ARG A 632 16.86 19.96 1.35
N HIS A 633 16.43 20.35 0.14
CA HIS A 633 15.28 21.23 -0.04
C HIS A 633 13.95 20.46 -0.15
N GLY A 634 13.93 19.33 -0.86
CA GLY A 634 12.75 18.47 -0.98
C GLY A 634 12.28 17.91 0.37
N PHE A 635 13.22 17.58 1.26
CA PHE A 635 12.94 17.09 2.62
C PHE A 635 12.07 18.06 3.43
N VAL A 636 12.42 19.36 3.43
CA VAL A 636 11.82 20.34 4.35
C VAL A 636 10.31 20.51 4.13
N GLY A 637 9.86 20.41 2.88
CA GLY A 637 8.43 20.50 2.54
C GLY A 637 7.59 19.30 3.00
N ALA A 638 8.17 18.09 3.05
CA ALA A 638 7.46 16.89 3.46
C ALA A 638 7.59 16.60 4.97
N ALA A 639 8.74 16.91 5.57
CA ALA A 639 9.13 16.47 6.92
C ALA A 639 8.05 16.72 7.98
N ARG A 640 7.40 17.89 8.01
CA ARG A 640 6.38 18.21 9.02
C ARG A 640 5.16 17.30 8.94
N VAL A 641 4.70 16.96 7.74
CA VAL A 641 3.50 16.10 7.58
C VAL A 641 3.86 14.68 7.99
N VAL A 642 5.03 14.18 7.57
CA VAL A 642 5.55 12.86 7.96
C VAL A 642 5.78 12.77 9.48
N THR A 643 6.29 13.81 10.15
CA THR A 643 6.42 13.82 11.63
C THR A 643 5.06 13.73 12.31
N ALA A 644 4.06 14.46 11.83
CA ALA A 644 2.71 14.40 12.40
C ALA A 644 2.09 13.01 12.21
N ALA A 645 2.18 12.47 10.99
CA ALA A 645 1.72 11.14 10.63
C ALA A 645 2.34 10.05 11.52
N ALA A 646 3.67 10.02 11.62
CA ALA A 646 4.41 9.08 12.44
C ALA A 646 4.06 9.16 13.93
N CYS A 647 3.89 10.38 14.49
CA CYS A 647 3.45 10.55 15.87
C CYS A 647 2.01 10.05 16.10
N ILE A 648 1.12 10.18 15.10
CA ILE A 648 -0.25 9.67 15.18
C ILE A 648 -0.26 8.15 15.12
N MET A 649 0.41 7.54 14.14
CA MET A 649 0.47 6.07 14.03
C MET A 649 1.14 5.45 15.26
N PHE A 650 2.25 6.04 15.75
CA PHE A 650 2.86 5.63 17.02
C PHE A 650 1.86 5.67 18.18
N ALA A 651 1.11 6.77 18.33
CA ALA A 651 0.13 6.92 19.42
C ALA A 651 -1.05 5.94 19.30
N VAL A 652 -1.50 5.63 18.08
CA VAL A 652 -2.57 4.66 17.80
C VAL A 652 -2.11 3.24 18.11
N PHE A 653 -0.94 2.81 17.67
CA PHE A 653 -0.44 1.48 18.01
C PHE A 653 -0.11 1.38 19.50
N ALA A 654 0.51 2.41 20.09
CA ALA A 654 0.84 2.43 21.52
C ALA A 654 -0.39 2.42 22.45
N SER A 655 -1.58 2.83 22.00
CA SER A 655 -2.80 2.75 22.84
C SER A 655 -3.40 1.34 22.95
N PHE A 656 -3.04 0.42 22.05
CA PHE A 656 -3.42 -1.00 22.16
C PHE A 656 -2.42 -1.83 22.99
N VAL A 657 -1.38 -1.19 23.56
CA VAL A 657 -0.44 -1.87 24.47
C VAL A 657 -1.01 -1.99 25.88
N PRO A 658 -1.47 -0.92 26.57
CA PRO A 658 -2.18 -1.06 27.83
C PRO A 658 -3.53 -1.74 27.61
N GLY A 659 -3.84 -2.78 28.38
CA GLY A 659 -5.14 -3.47 28.34
C GLY A 659 -5.39 -4.40 27.16
N GLY A 660 -4.47 -4.48 26.18
CA GLY A 660 -4.50 -5.56 25.18
C GLY A 660 -4.28 -6.94 25.83
N ASN A 661 -4.69 -8.01 25.16
CA ASN A 661 -4.39 -9.38 25.58
C ASN A 661 -3.02 -9.87 25.06
N ALA A 662 -2.61 -11.09 25.45
CA ALA A 662 -1.37 -11.74 25.03
C ALA A 662 -1.10 -11.72 23.51
N VAL A 663 -2.15 -11.72 22.70
CA VAL A 663 -2.08 -11.65 21.23
C VAL A 663 -1.79 -10.22 20.77
N LEU A 664 -2.52 -9.24 21.30
CA LEU A 664 -2.54 -7.87 20.79
C LEU A 664 -1.37 -7.03 21.30
N GLN A 665 -0.98 -7.13 22.58
CA GLN A 665 0.06 -6.26 23.15
C GLN A 665 1.41 -6.36 22.41
N PRO A 666 1.95 -7.56 22.07
CA PRO A 666 3.24 -7.67 21.37
C PRO A 666 3.17 -7.10 19.95
N ILE A 667 2.06 -7.34 19.24
CA ILE A 667 1.82 -6.78 17.90
C ILE A 667 1.73 -5.26 17.97
N ALA A 668 0.94 -4.71 18.90
CA ALA A 668 0.77 -3.28 19.10
C ALA A 668 2.10 -2.59 19.47
N LEU A 669 2.87 -3.14 20.40
CA LEU A 669 4.18 -2.59 20.79
C LEU A 669 5.17 -2.64 19.63
N GLY A 670 5.24 -3.78 18.94
CA GLY A 670 6.12 -3.92 17.78
C GLY A 670 5.76 -2.95 16.65
N LEU A 671 4.47 -2.78 16.36
CA LEU A 671 4.03 -1.81 15.36
C LEU A 671 4.36 -0.37 15.76
N ALA A 672 4.11 0.01 17.02
CA ALA A 672 4.48 1.32 17.53
C ALA A 672 6.00 1.57 17.42
N ALA A 673 6.81 0.65 17.95
CA ALA A 673 8.27 0.75 17.93
C ALA A 673 8.83 0.77 16.51
N GLY A 674 8.38 -0.15 15.65
CA GLY A 674 8.79 -0.27 14.26
C GLY A 674 8.46 0.97 13.43
N VAL A 675 7.24 1.51 13.54
CA VAL A 675 6.84 2.75 12.87
C VAL A 675 7.64 3.96 13.38
N PHE A 676 7.88 4.05 14.69
CA PHE A 676 8.68 5.14 15.26
C PHE A 676 10.13 5.11 14.75
N ILE A 677 10.77 3.93 14.81
CA ILE A 677 12.12 3.71 14.29
C ILE A 677 12.19 4.02 12.81
N ASP A 678 11.25 3.48 12.02
CA ASP A 678 11.24 3.64 10.58
C ASP A 678 11.04 5.12 10.17
N ALA A 679 10.11 5.84 10.80
CA ALA A 679 9.90 7.24 10.49
C ALA A 679 11.08 8.14 10.88
N PHE A 680 11.60 8.01 12.11
CA PHE A 680 12.56 8.96 12.66
C PHE A 680 14.04 8.59 12.41
N LEU A 681 14.41 7.33 12.65
CA LEU A 681 15.78 6.85 12.47
C LEU A 681 16.04 6.48 11.01
N VAL A 682 15.12 5.78 10.36
CA VAL A 682 15.32 5.38 8.96
C VAL A 682 15.01 6.53 7.99
N ARG A 683 13.76 7.01 7.90
CA ARG A 683 13.35 7.94 6.84
C ARG A 683 13.81 9.37 7.05
N MET A 684 13.79 9.87 8.29
CA MET A 684 14.24 11.24 8.56
C MET A 684 15.76 11.39 8.68
N THR A 685 16.50 10.29 8.85
CA THR A 685 17.92 10.34 9.21
C THR A 685 18.81 9.47 8.32
N PHE A 686 18.59 8.15 8.26
CA PHE A 686 19.39 7.23 7.42
C PHE A 686 19.19 7.46 5.91
N ILE A 687 17.94 7.54 5.41
CA ILE A 687 17.65 7.68 3.98
C ILE A 687 18.24 8.98 3.38
N PRO A 688 18.08 10.18 3.99
CA PRO A 688 18.70 11.40 3.47
C PRO A 688 20.23 11.34 3.50
N ALA A 689 20.82 10.75 4.55
CA ALA A 689 22.26 10.58 4.63
C ALA A 689 22.78 9.61 3.56
N LEU A 690 22.10 8.49 3.32
CA LEU A 690 22.46 7.51 2.30
C LEU A 690 22.27 8.07 0.87
N MET A 691 21.20 8.83 0.62
CA MET A 691 21.01 9.53 -0.66
C MET A 691 22.09 10.57 -0.94
N MET A 692 22.63 11.23 0.10
CA MET A 692 23.81 12.10 -0.04
C MET A 692 25.09 11.33 -0.38
N LEU A 693 25.21 10.04 -0.01
CA LEU A 693 26.34 9.20 -0.44
C LEU A 693 26.17 8.67 -1.87
N LEU A 694 24.93 8.31 -2.25
CA LEU A 694 24.61 7.78 -3.57
C LEU A 694 24.61 8.87 -4.66
N GLY A 695 24.28 10.12 -4.33
CA GLY A 695 24.26 11.25 -5.25
C GLY A 695 23.45 10.95 -6.52
N LYS A 696 24.08 11.14 -7.70
CA LYS A 696 23.43 10.87 -9.00
C LYS A 696 23.09 9.38 -9.23
N LEU A 697 23.80 8.44 -8.60
CA LEU A 697 23.49 7.01 -8.71
C LEU A 697 22.20 6.65 -7.98
N GLY A 698 21.82 7.42 -6.95
CA GLY A 698 20.55 7.26 -6.23
C GLY A 698 19.31 7.41 -7.12
N TRP A 699 19.44 8.17 -8.22
CA TRP A 699 18.37 8.47 -9.16
C TRP A 699 18.53 7.77 -10.52
N ALA A 700 19.54 6.91 -10.67
CA ALA A 700 19.84 6.25 -11.93
C ALA A 700 18.99 5.00 -12.18
N ILE A 701 18.67 4.75 -13.45
CA ILE A 701 17.99 3.54 -13.90
C ILE A 701 18.61 3.00 -15.20
N PRO A 702 18.81 1.67 -15.35
CA PRO A 702 19.31 1.09 -16.59
C PRO A 702 18.36 1.35 -17.77
N LYS A 703 18.91 1.78 -18.92
CA LYS A 703 18.13 2.15 -20.13
C LYS A 703 17.15 1.07 -20.60
N ARG A 704 17.49 -0.22 -20.44
CA ARG A 704 16.59 -1.35 -20.77
C ARG A 704 15.37 -1.39 -19.86
N LEU A 705 15.58 -1.26 -18.55
CA LEU A 705 14.50 -1.28 -17.56
C LEU A 705 13.61 -0.05 -17.70
N ALA A 706 14.20 1.13 -17.94
CA ALA A 706 13.48 2.38 -18.17
C ALA A 706 12.47 2.33 -19.33
N ARG A 707 12.73 1.48 -20.35
CA ARG A 707 11.85 1.25 -21.50
C ARG A 707 10.69 0.27 -21.21
N ILE A 708 10.87 -0.65 -20.28
CA ILE A 708 9.87 -1.67 -19.91
C ILE A 708 8.92 -1.14 -18.83
N LEU A 709 9.40 -0.33 -17.90
CA LEU A 709 8.58 0.20 -16.80
C LEU A 709 7.49 1.17 -17.32
N PRO A 710 6.22 1.00 -16.92
CA PRO A 710 5.15 1.91 -17.27
C PRO A 710 5.37 3.29 -16.62
N ASN A 711 4.96 4.37 -17.30
CA ASN A 711 5.03 5.71 -16.72
C ASN A 711 3.81 5.97 -15.84
N VAL A 712 4.03 6.07 -14.54
CA VAL A 712 2.98 6.25 -13.53
C VAL A 712 3.04 7.67 -12.99
N ASP A 713 2.05 8.50 -13.35
CA ASP A 713 1.90 9.86 -12.82
C ASP A 713 1.41 9.82 -11.35
N LEU A 714 2.37 9.95 -10.43
CA LEU A 714 2.17 10.06 -8.98
C LEU A 714 2.02 11.53 -8.51
N GLU A 715 2.74 12.45 -9.14
CA GLU A 715 2.86 13.85 -8.70
C GLU A 715 1.71 14.74 -9.19
N GLY A 716 0.86 14.17 -10.04
CA GLY A 716 -0.27 14.81 -10.70
C GLY A 716 0.15 15.73 -11.83
N GLU A 717 1.29 15.46 -12.48
CA GLU A 717 1.81 16.26 -13.62
C GLU A 717 0.73 16.38 -14.70
N GLY A 718 0.12 15.27 -15.10
CA GLY A 718 -0.97 15.27 -16.10
C GLY A 718 -2.24 15.97 -15.64
N VAL A 719 -2.38 16.26 -14.33
CA VAL A 719 -3.46 17.11 -13.79
C VAL A 719 -3.04 18.57 -13.73
N ARG A 720 -1.76 18.89 -13.50
CA ARG A 720 -1.21 20.25 -13.64
C ARG A 720 -1.32 20.70 -15.10
N GLU A 721 -0.78 19.92 -16.03
CA GLU A 721 -0.93 20.12 -17.49
C GLU A 721 -2.39 20.28 -17.91
N MET A 722 -3.29 19.41 -17.41
CA MET A 722 -4.72 19.52 -17.68
C MET A 722 -5.32 20.83 -17.18
N LEU A 723 -5.02 21.23 -15.94
CA LEU A 723 -5.55 22.45 -15.34
C LEU A 723 -4.99 23.69 -16.02
N ASP A 724 -3.70 23.70 -16.39
CA ASP A 724 -3.05 24.80 -17.06
C ASP A 724 -3.55 24.94 -18.50
N ALA A 725 -3.70 23.84 -19.26
CA ALA A 725 -4.34 23.86 -20.58
C ALA A 725 -5.82 24.29 -20.53
N VAL A 726 -6.55 23.97 -19.45
CA VAL A 726 -7.94 24.43 -19.23
C VAL A 726 -8.01 25.91 -18.83
N ARG A 727 -7.09 26.39 -17.98
CA ARG A 727 -6.96 27.79 -17.56
C ARG A 727 -6.48 28.69 -18.69
N TRP A 728 -5.58 28.18 -19.54
CA TRP A 728 -5.14 28.85 -20.76
C TRP A 728 -6.32 28.97 -21.72
N ARG A 729 -6.97 30.12 -21.66
CA ARG A 729 -7.81 30.68 -22.71
C ARG A 729 -7.04 31.86 -23.29
N PRO A 730 -6.67 31.84 -24.58
CA PRO A 730 -6.27 33.06 -25.26
C PRO A 730 -7.51 33.95 -25.35
N LEU A 731 -7.66 34.86 -24.39
CA LEU A 731 -8.81 35.74 -24.25
C LEU A 731 -8.87 36.72 -25.43
N PRO A 732 -9.95 36.72 -26.22
CA PRO A 732 -10.29 37.86 -27.06
C PRO A 732 -10.77 39.03 -26.19
N ALA A 733 -10.87 40.23 -26.76
CA ALA A 733 -11.68 41.29 -26.18
C ALA A 733 -13.15 40.82 -26.04
N PRO A 734 -13.98 41.41 -25.14
CA PRO A 734 -15.34 40.92 -24.86
C PRO A 734 -16.25 40.75 -26.09
N ASP A 735 -15.98 41.49 -27.18
CA ASP A 735 -16.78 41.50 -28.41
C ASP A 735 -16.14 40.73 -29.59
N ALA A 736 -14.96 40.11 -29.40
CA ALA A 736 -14.25 39.45 -30.48
C ALA A 736 -14.72 37.98 -30.71
N PRO A 737 -14.69 37.50 -31.96
CA PRO A 737 -15.27 36.20 -32.33
C PRO A 737 -14.53 35.00 -31.71
N PRO A 738 -15.20 33.83 -31.61
CA PRO A 738 -14.59 32.62 -31.07
C PRO A 738 -13.52 32.07 -32.03
N PHE A 739 -12.31 31.86 -31.52
CA PHE A 739 -11.24 31.18 -32.25
C PHE A 739 -11.58 29.69 -32.43
N ALA A 740 -11.25 29.15 -33.61
CA ALA A 740 -11.34 27.72 -33.89
C ALA A 740 -10.03 26.99 -33.63
N VAL A 741 -8.88 27.64 -33.81
CA VAL A 741 -7.56 27.10 -33.47
C VAL A 741 -6.76 28.20 -32.77
N ALA A 742 -6.16 27.88 -31.63
CA ALA A 742 -5.14 28.70 -31.01
C ALA A 742 -4.01 27.84 -30.45
N ALA A 743 -2.77 28.23 -30.72
CA ALA A 743 -1.56 27.63 -30.16
C ALA A 743 -0.62 28.71 -29.62
N GLU A 744 0.12 28.37 -28.57
CA GLU A 744 1.21 29.18 -28.02
C GLU A 744 2.40 28.28 -27.70
N ARG A 745 3.50 28.48 -28.46
CA ARG A 745 4.75 27.69 -28.42
C ARG A 745 4.52 26.17 -28.47
N ALA A 746 3.53 25.71 -29.22
CA ALA A 746 3.12 24.30 -29.25
C ALA A 746 4.18 23.43 -29.94
N VAL A 747 4.54 22.31 -29.32
CA VAL A 747 5.47 21.29 -29.83
C VAL A 747 4.71 19.97 -29.95
N VAL A 748 4.86 19.29 -31.08
CA VAL A 748 4.11 18.07 -31.42
C VAL A 748 5.07 16.92 -31.77
N GLU A 749 4.66 15.71 -31.42
CA GLU A 749 5.37 14.46 -31.76
C GLU A 749 5.19 14.13 -33.25
N SER A 750 6.30 13.88 -33.97
CA SER A 750 6.26 13.42 -35.37
C SER A 750 5.72 11.99 -35.48
N ALA A 751 5.21 11.62 -36.66
CA ALA A 751 4.87 10.23 -36.97
C ALA A 751 6.12 9.34 -37.16
N ALA A 752 7.28 9.94 -37.46
CA ALA A 752 8.56 9.25 -37.46
C ALA A 752 9.11 9.13 -36.02
N GLU A 753 9.49 7.92 -35.60
CA GLU A 753 9.88 7.63 -34.21
C GLU A 753 11.03 8.53 -33.71
N GLY A 754 10.70 9.52 -32.87
CA GLY A 754 11.66 10.32 -32.11
C GLY A 754 11.98 11.71 -32.65
N GLU A 755 11.37 12.14 -33.76
CA GLU A 755 11.53 13.51 -34.27
C GLU A 755 10.45 14.47 -33.71
N LEU A 756 10.87 15.71 -33.41
CA LEU A 756 10.05 16.76 -32.80
C LEU A 756 9.74 17.84 -33.83
N VAL A 757 8.51 18.36 -33.84
CA VAL A 757 8.21 19.59 -34.60
C VAL A 757 8.73 20.82 -33.84
N ALA A 758 9.28 21.81 -34.55
CA ALA A 758 9.66 23.09 -33.94
C ALA A 758 8.46 23.79 -33.27
N PRO A 759 8.65 24.55 -32.18
CA PRO A 759 7.56 25.27 -31.51
C PRO A 759 6.83 26.22 -32.48
N PHE A 760 5.50 26.16 -32.51
CA PHE A 760 4.67 27.02 -33.36
C PHE A 760 3.59 27.78 -32.57
N ASP A 761 3.23 28.95 -33.12
CA ASP A 761 2.15 29.80 -32.64
C ASP A 761 1.10 29.93 -33.76
N VAL A 762 -0.19 29.91 -33.42
CA VAL A 762 -1.27 30.17 -34.39
C VAL A 762 -2.50 30.74 -33.70
N ARG A 763 -3.24 31.61 -34.38
CA ARG A 763 -4.60 32.01 -34.01
C ARG A 763 -5.45 32.07 -35.28
N ALA A 764 -6.55 31.34 -35.30
CA ALA A 764 -7.46 31.26 -36.42
C ALA A 764 -8.91 31.27 -35.93
N GLU A 765 -9.76 32.01 -36.63
CA GLU A 765 -11.19 32.16 -36.34
C GLU A 765 -12.02 31.02 -36.94
N ALA A 766 -13.26 30.87 -36.48
CA ALA A 766 -14.17 29.85 -36.98
C ALA A 766 -14.60 30.14 -38.43
N GLY A 767 -13.99 29.40 -39.38
CA GLY A 767 -14.18 29.58 -40.82
C GLY A 767 -12.90 29.84 -41.60
N ASP A 768 -11.78 30.13 -40.92
CA ASP A 768 -10.48 30.38 -41.55
C ASP A 768 -9.93 29.14 -42.29
N LEU A 769 -9.04 29.41 -43.26
CA LEU A 769 -8.09 28.45 -43.80
C LEU A 769 -6.76 28.59 -43.04
N VAL A 770 -6.33 27.54 -42.34
CA VAL A 770 -5.02 27.47 -41.69
C VAL A 770 -4.09 26.61 -42.54
N ILE A 771 -3.02 27.20 -43.07
CA ILE A 771 -2.00 26.50 -43.84
C ILE A 771 -0.79 26.29 -42.94
N VAL A 772 -0.41 25.04 -42.70
CA VAL A 772 0.83 24.68 -42.00
C VAL A 772 1.86 24.28 -43.06
N THR A 773 2.99 24.99 -43.08
CA THR A 773 4.04 24.82 -44.08
C THR A 773 5.43 24.83 -43.46
N GLY A 774 6.44 24.38 -44.19
CA GLY A 774 7.82 24.33 -43.73
C GLY A 774 8.70 23.50 -44.66
N ALA A 775 10.00 23.48 -44.39
CA ALA A 775 10.97 22.71 -45.18
C ALA A 775 10.77 21.18 -45.04
N VAL A 776 11.42 20.40 -45.91
CA VAL A 776 11.48 18.94 -45.76
C VAL A 776 12.11 18.59 -44.40
N GLY A 777 11.44 17.75 -43.62
CA GLY A 777 11.83 17.42 -42.23
C GLY A 777 11.24 18.32 -41.14
N THR A 778 10.28 19.21 -41.46
CA THR A 778 9.55 20.03 -40.45
C THR A 778 8.20 19.44 -40.03
N HIS A 779 7.74 18.36 -40.67
CA HIS A 779 6.54 17.61 -40.33
C HIS A 779 5.23 18.41 -40.15
N PRO A 780 4.81 19.25 -41.14
CA PRO A 780 3.53 19.97 -41.07
C PRO A 780 2.31 19.04 -40.93
N GLU A 781 2.38 17.81 -41.44
CA GLU A 781 1.34 16.78 -41.30
C GLU A 781 1.10 16.40 -39.83
N ALA A 782 2.15 16.36 -39.00
CA ALA A 782 2.04 16.04 -37.58
C ALA A 782 1.27 17.15 -36.83
N VAL A 783 1.53 18.42 -37.15
CA VAL A 783 0.81 19.58 -36.58
C VAL A 783 -0.66 19.56 -36.94
N VAL A 784 -0.99 19.29 -38.21
CA VAL A 784 -2.39 19.24 -38.68
C VAL A 784 -3.13 18.04 -38.07
N ALA A 785 -2.46 16.90 -37.92
CA ALA A 785 -2.99 15.77 -37.17
C ALA A 785 -3.16 16.07 -35.66
N ALA A 786 -2.30 16.89 -35.05
CA ALA A 786 -2.47 17.35 -33.66
C ALA A 786 -3.69 18.28 -33.53
N MET A 787 -3.92 19.18 -34.49
CA MET A 787 -5.13 20.01 -34.55
C MET A 787 -6.41 19.17 -34.74
N ALA A 788 -6.33 17.98 -35.33
CA ALA A 788 -7.43 17.01 -35.37
C ALA A 788 -7.51 16.08 -34.12
N GLY A 789 -6.69 16.33 -33.09
CA GLY A 789 -6.59 15.50 -31.88
C GLY A 789 -6.02 14.10 -32.13
N ARG A 790 -5.39 13.85 -33.28
CA ARG A 790 -4.81 12.55 -33.68
C ARG A 790 -3.34 12.41 -33.27
N GLN A 791 -2.57 13.50 -33.24
CA GLN A 791 -1.19 13.52 -32.72
C GLN A 791 -1.06 14.10 -31.30
N ARG A 792 0.08 13.84 -30.65
CA ARG A 792 0.37 14.22 -29.27
C ARG A 792 1.05 15.59 -29.18
N LEU A 793 0.51 16.47 -28.32
CA LEU A 793 1.18 17.69 -27.86
C LEU A 793 2.20 17.33 -26.77
N LEU A 794 3.41 17.89 -26.86
CA LEU A 794 4.55 17.60 -25.98
C LEU A 794 4.94 18.80 -25.11
N GLU A 795 4.98 20.01 -25.67
CA GLU A 795 5.21 21.26 -24.94
C GLU A 795 4.29 22.37 -25.49
N GLY A 796 4.12 23.46 -24.73
CA GLY A 796 3.26 24.60 -25.09
C GLY A 796 1.76 24.35 -24.92
N HIS A 797 0.94 25.24 -25.48
CA HIS A 797 -0.51 25.17 -25.40
C HIS A 797 -1.15 25.03 -26.78
N LEU A 798 -2.17 24.18 -26.90
CA LEU A 798 -2.99 24.04 -28.11
C LEU A 798 -4.46 23.85 -27.73
N ARG A 799 -5.35 24.68 -28.28
CA ARG A 799 -6.79 24.61 -28.07
C ARG A 799 -7.52 24.72 -29.40
N VAL A 800 -8.44 23.80 -29.64
CA VAL A 800 -9.14 23.66 -30.92
C VAL A 800 -10.64 23.53 -30.67
N LEU A 801 -11.48 24.36 -31.30
CA LEU A 801 -12.93 24.41 -31.08
C LEU A 801 -13.30 24.52 -29.57
N ASP A 802 -12.65 25.46 -28.87
CA ASP A 802 -12.59 25.68 -27.40
C ASP A 802 -12.18 24.46 -26.54
N ARG A 803 -11.64 23.38 -27.15
CA ARG A 803 -11.19 22.17 -26.46
C ARG A 803 -9.66 22.17 -26.29
N PRO A 804 -9.14 22.25 -25.05
CA PRO A 804 -7.71 22.19 -24.82
C PRO A 804 -7.17 20.76 -24.99
N LEU A 805 -6.06 20.66 -25.71
CA LEU A 805 -5.29 19.44 -25.91
C LEU A 805 -4.14 19.35 -24.89
N PRO A 806 -3.69 18.13 -24.51
CA PRO A 806 -4.17 16.82 -24.98
C PRO A 806 -5.51 16.38 -24.34
N VAL A 807 -5.97 17.05 -23.28
CA VAL A 807 -7.09 16.66 -22.39
C VAL A 807 -8.35 16.21 -23.13
N HIS A 808 -8.78 16.99 -24.14
CA HIS A 808 -10.05 16.77 -24.84
C HIS A 808 -9.87 16.13 -26.23
N ALA A 809 -8.70 15.51 -26.52
CA ALA A 809 -8.42 14.91 -27.82
C ALA A 809 -9.49 13.92 -28.29
N ALA A 810 -9.98 13.05 -27.39
CA ALA A 810 -11.04 12.08 -27.70
C ALA A 810 -12.41 12.72 -28.01
N GLU A 811 -12.69 13.91 -27.47
CA GLU A 811 -13.90 14.67 -27.79
C GLU A 811 -13.73 15.49 -29.07
N LEU A 812 -12.54 16.05 -29.28
CA LEU A 812 -12.17 16.77 -30.50
C LEU A 812 -12.27 15.85 -31.73
N ARG A 813 -11.78 14.59 -31.64
CA ARG A 813 -11.93 13.56 -32.69
C ARG A 813 -13.38 13.28 -33.14
N ARG A 814 -14.39 13.70 -32.37
CA ARG A 814 -15.82 13.61 -32.76
C ARG A 814 -16.33 14.84 -33.51
N HIS A 815 -15.58 15.94 -33.47
CA HIS A 815 -15.90 17.25 -34.02
C HIS A 815 -14.86 17.73 -35.06
N SER A 816 -13.80 16.94 -35.31
CA SER A 816 -12.80 17.16 -36.35
C SER A 816 -12.60 15.90 -37.19
N VAL A 817 -12.45 16.06 -38.51
CA VAL A 817 -12.04 14.99 -39.43
C VAL A 817 -10.61 15.23 -39.88
N LEU A 818 -9.81 14.17 -39.96
CA LEU A 818 -8.48 14.19 -40.58
C LEU A 818 -8.54 13.36 -41.87
N VAL A 819 -8.25 14.00 -42.99
CA VAL A 819 -7.93 13.36 -44.27
C VAL A 819 -6.43 13.17 -44.30
N ALA A 820 -5.98 11.92 -44.19
CA ALA A 820 -4.58 11.57 -44.19
C ALA A 820 -4.12 11.24 -45.62
N ARG A 821 -2.84 11.45 -45.92
CA ARG A 821 -2.27 10.85 -47.13
C ARG A 821 -2.22 9.32 -46.95
N PRO A 822 -2.74 8.52 -47.90
CA PRO A 822 -2.57 7.08 -47.84
C PRO A 822 -1.12 6.71 -48.22
N VAL A 823 -0.49 5.83 -47.43
CA VAL A 823 0.95 5.50 -47.55
C VAL A 823 1.19 4.07 -48.06
N ASP A 824 0.27 3.13 -47.78
CA ASP A 824 0.38 1.71 -48.17
C ASP A 824 -0.99 1.14 -48.63
N ASP A 825 -0.96 0.11 -49.48
CA ASP A 825 -2.15 -0.58 -50.04
C ASP A 825 -2.97 -1.34 -48.98
N ASP A 826 -2.37 -1.79 -47.87
CA ASP A 826 -3.04 -2.62 -46.84
C ASP A 826 -4.20 -1.90 -46.12
N LEU A 827 -4.27 -0.57 -46.20
CA LEU A 827 -5.39 0.21 -45.66
C LEU A 827 -6.66 0.17 -46.53
N LEU A 828 -6.59 -0.41 -47.73
CA LEU A 828 -7.71 -0.50 -48.68
C LEU A 828 -8.70 -1.66 -48.39
N ALA A 829 -8.58 -2.34 -47.25
CA ALA A 829 -9.37 -3.53 -46.91
C ALA A 829 -10.82 -3.23 -46.48
N ASP A 830 -11.07 -2.11 -45.79
CA ASP A 830 -12.37 -1.78 -45.17
C ASP A 830 -13.23 -0.84 -46.05
N ARG A 831 -13.35 -1.15 -47.35
CA ARG A 831 -14.10 -0.31 -48.30
C ARG A 831 -15.62 -0.34 -48.03
N ILE A 832 -16.16 0.75 -47.51
CA ILE A 832 -17.60 1.00 -47.56
C ILE A 832 -17.98 1.34 -49.02
N PRO A 833 -19.00 0.71 -49.64
CA PRO A 833 -19.34 0.97 -51.04
C PRO A 833 -19.74 2.43 -51.30
N LEU A 834 -19.30 3.01 -52.43
CA LEU A 834 -19.62 4.38 -52.89
C LEU A 834 -21.12 4.73 -52.83
N GLY A 835 -22.01 3.75 -53.01
CA GLY A 835 -23.46 3.93 -52.89
C GLY A 835 -23.98 4.26 -51.49
N SER A 836 -23.15 4.15 -50.45
CA SER A 836 -23.47 4.52 -49.06
C SER A 836 -23.18 5.99 -48.72
N LEU A 837 -22.43 6.70 -49.57
CA LEU A 837 -22.00 8.06 -49.30
C LEU A 837 -23.18 9.04 -49.32
N PRO A 838 -23.23 10.03 -48.40
CA PRO A 838 -24.21 11.11 -48.46
C PRO A 838 -24.19 11.84 -49.80
N ALA A 839 -25.34 12.32 -50.27
CA ALA A 839 -25.47 12.95 -51.60
C ALA A 839 -24.56 14.18 -51.82
N VAL A 840 -24.09 14.83 -50.75
CA VAL A 840 -23.07 15.89 -50.83
C VAL A 840 -21.69 15.30 -51.12
N ALA A 841 -21.22 14.33 -50.30
CA ALA A 841 -19.96 13.61 -50.53
C ALA A 841 -19.92 13.01 -51.93
N ARG A 842 -20.99 12.31 -52.37
CA ARG A 842 -21.00 11.69 -53.69
C ARG A 842 -20.81 12.69 -54.84
N ARG A 843 -21.43 13.88 -54.77
CA ARG A 843 -21.21 14.94 -55.77
C ARG A 843 -19.80 15.54 -55.74
N VAL A 844 -19.20 15.65 -54.55
CA VAL A 844 -17.80 16.08 -54.39
C VAL A 844 -16.86 15.02 -54.97
N GLN A 845 -17.07 13.73 -54.66
CA GLN A 845 -16.29 12.61 -55.19
C GLN A 845 -16.39 12.51 -56.71
N GLU A 846 -17.61 12.53 -57.28
CA GLU A 846 -17.84 12.50 -58.73
C GLU A 846 -17.19 13.70 -59.44
N ARG A 847 -17.00 14.83 -58.74
CA ARG A 847 -16.35 16.03 -59.28
C ARG A 847 -14.82 15.94 -59.17
N LEU A 848 -14.28 15.56 -58.02
CA LEU A 848 -12.85 15.30 -57.83
C LEU A 848 -12.36 14.24 -58.82
N GLN A 849 -13.06 13.11 -58.94
CA GLN A 849 -12.71 12.04 -59.89
C GLN A 849 -12.71 12.50 -61.35
N ARG A 850 -13.60 13.42 -61.72
CA ARG A 850 -13.71 13.93 -63.11
C ARG A 850 -12.69 15.02 -63.43
N GLU A 851 -12.34 15.87 -62.45
CA GLU A 851 -11.47 17.03 -62.67
C GLU A 851 -10.00 16.77 -62.30
N LEU A 852 -9.71 15.80 -61.43
CA LEU A 852 -8.36 15.51 -60.91
C LEU A 852 -8.01 14.01 -60.88
N GLY A 853 -8.96 13.12 -61.21
CA GLY A 853 -8.80 11.68 -60.99
C GLY A 853 -7.69 11.03 -61.81
N GLU A 854 -7.49 11.46 -63.06
CA GLU A 854 -6.40 10.95 -63.91
C GLU A 854 -5.04 11.46 -63.42
N GLU A 855 -4.92 12.75 -63.13
CA GLU A 855 -3.68 13.40 -62.67
C GLU A 855 -3.20 12.83 -61.31
N LEU A 856 -4.13 12.62 -60.36
CA LEU A 856 -3.82 11.99 -59.07
C LEU A 856 -3.52 10.49 -59.21
N ALA A 857 -4.18 9.79 -60.14
CA ALA A 857 -3.90 8.38 -60.41
C ALA A 857 -2.52 8.16 -61.07
N GLU A 858 -2.01 9.11 -61.85
CA GLU A 858 -0.64 9.08 -62.36
C GLU A 858 0.40 9.32 -61.24
N LEU A 859 0.09 10.16 -60.26
CA LEU A 859 0.96 10.47 -59.12
C LEU A 859 1.07 9.35 -58.08
N TRP A 860 -0.03 8.65 -57.78
CA TRP A 860 -0.12 7.70 -56.66
C TRP A 860 -0.69 6.32 -57.03
N GLY A 861 -1.11 6.10 -58.27
CA GLY A 861 -1.91 4.95 -58.64
C GLY A 861 -3.40 5.15 -58.33
N GLY A 862 -4.27 4.59 -59.20
CA GLY A 862 -5.70 4.86 -59.17
C GLY A 862 -6.40 4.53 -57.84
N ALA A 863 -5.96 3.48 -57.13
CA ALA A 863 -6.57 3.07 -55.87
C ALA A 863 -6.31 4.08 -54.72
N LEU A 864 -5.08 4.57 -54.58
CA LEU A 864 -4.70 5.55 -53.55
C LEU A 864 -5.27 6.94 -53.87
N ALA A 865 -5.35 7.29 -55.16
CA ALA A 865 -6.02 8.52 -55.62
C ALA A 865 -7.53 8.51 -55.32
N GLU A 866 -8.23 7.42 -55.67
CA GLU A 866 -9.66 7.24 -55.37
C GLU A 866 -9.94 7.28 -53.86
N GLU A 867 -9.08 6.65 -53.05
CA GLU A 867 -9.14 6.64 -51.59
C GLU A 867 -9.00 8.06 -50.99
N TRP A 868 -7.96 8.81 -51.37
CA TRP A 868 -7.73 10.16 -50.85
C TRP A 868 -8.86 11.13 -51.24
N MET A 869 -9.33 11.06 -52.50
CA MET A 869 -10.52 11.81 -52.94
C MET A 869 -11.76 11.42 -52.12
N ARG A 870 -11.95 10.12 -51.82
CA ARG A 870 -13.09 9.64 -51.03
C ARG A 870 -13.06 10.19 -49.60
N GLN A 871 -11.89 10.21 -48.97
CA GLN A 871 -11.71 10.79 -47.64
C GLN A 871 -12.00 12.31 -47.63
N LEU A 872 -11.59 13.06 -48.66
CA LEU A 872 -12.00 14.47 -48.82
C LEU A 872 -13.53 14.61 -48.96
N ALA A 873 -14.15 13.79 -49.81
CA ALA A 873 -15.59 13.80 -50.02
C ALA A 873 -16.37 13.47 -48.72
N GLU A 874 -15.94 12.46 -47.97
CA GLU A 874 -16.50 12.11 -46.66
C GLU A 874 -16.33 13.25 -45.64
N ALA A 875 -15.17 13.91 -45.61
CA ALA A 875 -14.93 15.06 -44.75
C ALA A 875 -15.88 16.24 -45.05
N THR A 876 -16.18 16.53 -46.32
CA THR A 876 -17.16 17.58 -46.67
C THR A 876 -18.57 17.25 -46.17
N ALA A 877 -19.00 15.99 -46.29
CA ALA A 877 -20.31 15.58 -45.78
C ALA A 877 -20.37 15.50 -44.26
N ALA A 878 -19.26 15.18 -43.60
CA ALA A 878 -19.15 15.22 -42.14
C ALA A 878 -19.27 16.66 -41.60
N ALA A 879 -18.77 17.66 -42.33
CA ALA A 879 -18.91 19.08 -42.04
C ALA A 879 -20.26 19.69 -42.45
N ALA A 880 -21.17 18.93 -43.07
CA ALA A 880 -22.46 19.45 -43.52
C ALA A 880 -23.31 20.06 -42.37
N THR A 881 -24.15 21.04 -42.71
CA THR A 881 -24.91 21.83 -41.75
C THR A 881 -26.06 21.06 -41.11
N VAL A 882 -26.14 21.13 -39.79
CA VAL A 882 -27.28 20.72 -38.96
C VAL A 882 -27.87 21.97 -38.31
N THR A 883 -29.20 22.08 -38.30
CA THR A 883 -29.90 23.22 -37.69
C THR A 883 -30.03 22.99 -36.17
N ASP A 884 -29.45 23.88 -35.36
CA ASP A 884 -29.65 23.88 -33.91
C ASP A 884 -31.12 24.20 -33.55
N ARG A 885 -31.54 23.87 -32.32
CA ARG A 885 -32.86 24.17 -31.72
C ARG A 885 -33.24 25.65 -31.77
N ARG A 886 -32.29 26.57 -32.03
CA ARG A 886 -32.50 28.01 -32.24
C ARG A 886 -32.58 28.44 -33.71
N GLY A 887 -32.68 27.52 -34.66
CA GLY A 887 -32.80 27.81 -36.09
C GLY A 887 -31.50 28.21 -36.79
N ARG A 888 -30.34 28.07 -36.13
CA ARG A 888 -29.03 28.41 -36.69
C ARG A 888 -28.40 27.20 -37.38
N ALA A 889 -27.88 27.37 -38.59
CA ALA A 889 -27.12 26.34 -39.29
C ALA A 889 -25.71 26.24 -38.70
N THR A 890 -25.34 25.06 -38.19
CA THR A 890 -24.03 24.77 -37.59
C THR A 890 -23.43 23.51 -38.22
N ALA A 891 -22.15 23.52 -38.57
CA ALA A 891 -21.47 22.34 -39.09
C ALA A 891 -21.46 21.20 -38.04
N LYS A 892 -21.77 19.96 -38.46
CA LYS A 892 -21.71 18.79 -37.56
C LYS A 892 -20.27 18.46 -37.10
N VAL A 893 -19.31 18.72 -37.98
CA VAL A 893 -17.86 18.71 -37.73
C VAL A 893 -17.36 20.13 -37.94
N GLY A 894 -16.72 20.72 -36.92
CA GLY A 894 -16.29 22.12 -36.92
C GLY A 894 -14.91 22.36 -37.53
N LEU A 895 -14.12 21.31 -37.73
CA LEU A 895 -12.77 21.38 -38.30
C LEU A 895 -12.50 20.23 -39.28
N VAL A 896 -12.01 20.56 -40.46
CA VAL A 896 -11.49 19.59 -41.45
C VAL A 896 -9.99 19.80 -41.56
N ALA A 897 -9.23 18.77 -41.22
CA ALA A 897 -7.78 18.72 -41.33
C ALA A 897 -7.39 17.87 -42.55
N VAL A 898 -6.50 18.38 -43.39
CA VAL A 898 -6.06 17.73 -44.64
C VAL A 898 -4.54 17.67 -44.66
N ASP A 899 -4.01 16.45 -44.75
CA ASP A 899 -2.62 16.22 -45.13
C ASP A 899 -2.47 16.34 -46.65
N GLY A 900 -1.82 17.42 -47.08
CA GLY A 900 -1.47 17.71 -48.47
C GLY A 900 0.04 17.61 -48.75
N THR A 901 0.78 16.89 -47.91
CA THR A 901 2.24 16.73 -48.05
C THR A 901 2.58 15.82 -49.24
N GLY A 902 3.44 16.31 -50.14
CA GLY A 902 3.83 15.58 -51.37
C GLY A 902 2.81 15.62 -52.51
N ILE A 903 1.71 16.38 -52.37
CA ILE A 903 0.84 16.73 -53.51
C ILE A 903 1.44 17.96 -54.21
N PRO A 904 1.49 18.03 -55.56
CA PRO A 904 1.89 19.27 -56.23
C PRO A 904 0.87 20.38 -55.98
N THR A 905 1.33 21.60 -55.69
CA THR A 905 0.49 22.73 -55.22
C THR A 905 -0.73 22.98 -56.11
N ALA A 906 -0.63 22.85 -57.44
CA ALA A 906 -1.74 23.05 -58.37
C ALA A 906 -2.91 22.07 -58.14
N HIS A 907 -2.63 20.77 -58.00
CA HIS A 907 -3.65 19.74 -57.77
C HIS A 907 -4.31 19.90 -56.40
N LEU A 908 -3.52 20.22 -55.35
CA LEU A 908 -4.04 20.50 -54.02
C LEU A 908 -4.93 21.75 -54.02
N GLN A 909 -4.49 22.83 -54.68
CA GLN A 909 -5.26 24.07 -54.85
C GLN A 909 -6.61 23.81 -55.54
N HIS A 910 -6.62 23.01 -56.61
CA HIS A 910 -7.85 22.64 -57.33
C HIS A 910 -8.77 21.79 -56.43
N ALA A 911 -8.23 20.77 -55.75
CA ALA A 911 -9.00 19.92 -54.84
C ALA A 911 -9.63 20.73 -53.69
N LEU A 912 -8.86 21.65 -53.08
CA LEU A 912 -9.35 22.55 -52.04
C LEU A 912 -10.44 23.49 -52.57
N SER A 913 -10.36 23.98 -53.81
CA SER A 913 -11.42 24.82 -54.41
C SER A 913 -12.76 24.06 -54.59
N ILE A 914 -12.70 22.76 -54.91
CA ILE A 914 -13.89 21.89 -55.01
C ILE A 914 -14.49 21.61 -53.62
N VAL A 915 -13.61 21.34 -52.64
CA VAL A 915 -13.97 21.06 -51.25
C VAL A 915 -14.56 22.29 -50.55
N ASP A 916 -13.93 23.46 -50.71
CA ASP A 916 -14.37 24.73 -50.12
C ASP A 916 -15.78 25.11 -50.58
N ALA A 917 -16.06 25.01 -51.88
CA ALA A 917 -17.39 25.27 -52.45
C ALA A 917 -18.50 24.34 -51.90
N ALA A 918 -18.16 23.24 -51.23
CA ALA A 918 -19.09 22.31 -50.59
C ALA A 918 -19.12 22.43 -49.06
N LEU A 919 -18.16 23.11 -48.43
CA LEU A 919 -18.08 23.31 -46.98
C LEU A 919 -18.90 24.53 -46.54
N PRO A 920 -19.52 24.50 -45.34
CA PRO A 920 -20.06 25.72 -44.76
C PRO A 920 -18.94 26.69 -44.37
N LEU A 921 -19.23 27.99 -44.44
CA LEU A 921 -18.32 29.07 -44.02
C LEU A 921 -17.95 29.02 -42.53
N THR A 922 -18.66 28.22 -41.71
CA THR A 922 -18.40 28.03 -40.27
C THR A 922 -17.50 26.84 -39.93
N ALA A 923 -17.22 25.94 -40.89
CA ALA A 923 -16.25 24.88 -40.69
C ALA A 923 -14.84 25.41 -40.96
N THR A 924 -13.89 25.17 -40.07
CA THR A 924 -12.50 25.63 -40.22
C THR A 924 -11.71 24.59 -41.03
N LEU A 925 -10.87 25.03 -41.96
CA LEU A 925 -10.09 24.16 -42.84
C LEU A 925 -8.61 24.29 -42.48
N VAL A 926 -7.94 23.18 -42.19
CA VAL A 926 -6.52 23.14 -41.83
C VAL A 926 -5.78 22.24 -42.83
N VAL A 927 -4.69 22.71 -43.42
CA VAL A 927 -3.98 22.01 -44.51
C VAL A 927 -2.47 21.98 -44.25
N ALA A 928 -1.85 20.80 -44.33
CA ALA A 928 -0.39 20.64 -44.31
C ALA A 928 0.17 20.67 -45.74
N HIS A 929 1.15 21.52 -46.04
CA HIS A 929 1.74 21.60 -47.39
C HIS A 929 3.15 22.19 -47.42
N HIS A 930 4.07 21.59 -48.19
CA HIS A 930 5.47 22.07 -48.33
C HIS A 930 5.69 23.10 -49.45
N GLY A 931 4.67 23.38 -50.28
CA GLY A 931 4.78 24.27 -51.44
C GLY A 931 4.26 25.69 -51.21
N ALA A 932 3.98 26.41 -52.31
CA ALA A 932 3.59 27.81 -52.29
C ALA A 932 2.22 28.06 -51.61
N ARG A 933 1.91 29.34 -51.36
CA ARG A 933 0.64 29.76 -50.72
C ARG A 933 -0.57 29.20 -51.47
N LEU A 934 -1.42 28.49 -50.73
CA LEU A 934 -2.73 28.02 -51.18
C LEU A 934 -3.79 29.08 -50.86
N GLU A 935 -4.90 29.07 -51.59
CA GLU A 935 -6.06 29.93 -51.38
C GLU A 935 -7.35 29.07 -51.36
N ALA A 936 -8.33 29.41 -50.53
CA ALA A 936 -9.63 28.71 -50.51
C ALA A 936 -10.77 29.73 -50.55
N GLY A 937 -11.21 30.05 -51.77
CA GLY A 937 -12.38 30.89 -52.03
C GLY A 937 -12.29 32.26 -51.37
N THR A 938 -13.22 32.55 -50.46
CA THR A 938 -13.31 33.84 -49.73
C THR A 938 -12.94 33.73 -48.26
N ARG A 939 -12.27 32.64 -47.83
CA ARG A 939 -11.86 32.44 -46.43
C ARG A 939 -10.64 33.30 -46.08
N PRO A 940 -10.56 33.87 -44.87
CA PRO A 940 -9.31 34.41 -44.35
C PRO A 940 -8.26 33.30 -44.26
N VAL A 941 -7.01 33.61 -44.63
CA VAL A 941 -5.91 32.64 -44.65
C VAL A 941 -4.91 32.97 -43.54
N GLN A 942 -4.69 32.02 -42.64
CA GLN A 942 -3.63 32.03 -41.63
C GLN A 942 -2.52 31.08 -42.05
N VAL A 943 -1.27 31.53 -42.05
CA VAL A 943 -0.10 30.70 -42.42
C VAL A 943 0.78 30.47 -41.20
N VAL A 944 1.08 29.21 -40.92
CA VAL A 944 1.98 28.74 -39.87
C VAL A 944 3.24 28.19 -40.55
N GLU A 945 4.35 28.90 -40.45
CA GLU A 945 5.62 28.51 -41.04
C GLU A 945 6.52 27.84 -39.98
N LEU A 946 6.79 26.56 -40.18
CA LEU A 946 7.57 25.72 -39.26
C LEU A 946 9.06 25.85 -39.55
N ALA A 947 9.82 26.20 -38.50
CA ALA A 947 11.29 26.28 -38.58
C ALA A 947 11.92 24.88 -38.68
N ALA A 948 13.04 24.78 -39.39
CA ALA A 948 13.89 23.59 -39.35
C ALA A 948 14.52 23.42 -37.97
N VAL A 949 14.38 22.25 -37.36
CA VAL A 949 14.92 21.95 -36.03
C VAL A 949 16.45 21.89 -36.09
N ARG A 950 17.12 22.91 -35.58
CA ARG A 950 18.54 22.79 -35.22
C ARG A 950 18.65 22.04 -33.89
N PRO A 951 19.53 21.04 -33.77
CA PRO A 951 19.82 20.40 -32.49
C PRO A 951 20.69 21.33 -31.62
N GLU A 952 20.08 22.32 -30.99
CA GLU A 952 20.76 23.10 -29.95
C GLU A 952 20.66 22.40 -28.57
N PRO A 953 21.72 22.46 -27.74
CA PRO A 953 21.67 21.95 -26.38
C PRO A 953 20.66 22.74 -25.55
N ARG A 954 19.73 22.03 -24.92
CA ARG A 954 18.56 22.54 -24.18
C ARG A 954 18.91 23.66 -23.18
N ALA A 955 18.77 24.92 -23.60
CA ALA A 955 18.86 26.09 -22.73
C ALA A 955 17.51 26.35 -22.05
N LEU A 956 17.50 26.44 -20.71
CA LEU A 956 16.29 26.65 -19.91
C LEU A 956 15.80 28.12 -20.01
N PRO A 957 14.52 28.37 -20.27
CA PRO A 957 13.97 29.72 -20.24
C PRO A 957 13.64 30.14 -18.80
N GLY A 958 14.34 31.16 -18.26
CA GLY A 958 13.90 31.81 -17.01
C GLY A 958 14.99 32.27 -16.04
N LEU A 959 15.92 33.14 -16.46
CA LEU A 959 16.77 33.90 -15.54
C LEU A 959 16.88 35.38 -15.99
N PRO A 960 16.25 36.33 -15.29
CA PRO A 960 16.51 37.75 -15.52
C PRO A 960 17.76 38.19 -14.75
N GLY A 961 18.80 38.63 -15.47
CA GLY A 961 19.91 39.41 -14.90
C GLY A 961 21.27 38.72 -14.83
N LEU A 962 21.99 38.73 -15.94
CA LEU A 962 23.46 38.81 -15.97
C LEU A 962 23.85 39.88 -17.00
N PRO A 963 24.89 40.71 -16.75
CA PRO A 963 25.26 41.80 -17.64
C PRO A 963 25.90 41.28 -18.94
N ALA A 964 25.64 41.97 -20.05
CA ALA A 964 26.23 41.65 -21.35
C ALA A 964 27.76 41.80 -21.31
N ALA A 965 28.47 40.82 -21.89
CA ALA A 965 29.88 40.98 -22.23
C ALA A 965 30.02 41.95 -23.42
N PRO A 966 31.07 42.79 -23.47
CA PRO A 966 31.17 43.85 -24.46
C PRO A 966 31.59 43.34 -25.85
N ASP A 967 31.00 43.92 -26.88
CA ASP A 967 31.42 43.76 -28.28
C ASP A 967 32.84 44.33 -28.51
N GLY A 968 33.64 43.64 -29.32
CA GLY A 968 34.73 44.27 -30.08
C GLY A 968 36.09 43.56 -30.12
N ALA A 969 36.31 42.76 -31.16
CA ALA A 969 37.55 42.75 -31.97
C ALA A 969 37.34 41.91 -33.26
N PRO A 970 37.93 42.28 -34.41
CA PRO A 970 37.58 41.70 -35.70
C PRO A 970 38.50 40.55 -36.16
N GLY A 971 37.89 39.59 -36.87
CA GLY A 971 38.38 38.94 -38.09
C GLY A 971 39.81 38.41 -38.19
N ASP A 972 39.92 37.11 -38.45
CA ASP A 972 40.98 36.60 -39.34
C ASP A 972 40.42 35.50 -40.27
N GLN A 973 40.88 35.49 -41.53
CA GLN A 973 40.44 34.58 -42.59
C GLN A 973 41.63 33.86 -43.24
N ALA A 974 41.70 32.53 -43.10
CA ALA A 974 42.28 31.58 -44.07
C ALA A 974 42.02 30.14 -43.52
N ALA A 975 41.27 29.24 -44.15
CA ALA A 975 41.43 28.62 -45.47
C ALA A 975 42.63 27.65 -45.55
N LEU A 976 42.36 26.34 -45.56
CA LEU A 976 42.61 25.41 -46.69
C LEU A 976 42.46 23.92 -46.32
N ASP A 977 41.63 23.23 -47.12
CA ASP A 977 41.79 21.89 -47.71
C ASP A 977 42.25 20.64 -46.91
N ALA A 978 41.25 19.78 -46.65
CA ALA A 978 41.15 18.41 -47.19
C ALA A 978 42.10 17.30 -46.60
N PRO A 979 41.98 15.99 -46.98
CA PRO A 979 41.56 14.99 -45.98
C PRO A 979 42.39 13.67 -45.97
N SER A 980 41.86 12.64 -45.29
CA SER A 980 42.39 11.26 -45.15
C SER A 980 43.56 11.10 -44.15
N GLY A 981 43.80 9.93 -43.53
CA GLY A 981 43.02 8.69 -43.50
C GLY A 981 43.82 7.51 -42.92
N ARG A 982 43.17 6.68 -42.09
CA ARG A 982 43.55 5.31 -41.64
C ARG A 982 45.05 4.96 -41.38
N GLY A 983 45.33 4.60 -40.12
CA GLY A 983 45.73 3.22 -39.79
C GLY A 983 47.14 2.99 -39.22
N GLY A 984 47.22 2.00 -38.30
CA GLY A 984 48.45 1.28 -37.94
C GLY A 984 49.20 1.76 -36.69
N GLY A 985 49.30 0.89 -35.68
CA GLY A 985 50.47 0.85 -34.78
C GLY A 985 51.57 -0.06 -35.36
N PRO A 986 52.58 -0.53 -34.58
CA PRO A 986 52.73 -0.47 -33.13
C PRO A 986 54.09 0.09 -32.64
N ALA A 987 54.39 -0.11 -31.35
CA ALA A 987 55.68 0.18 -30.66
C ALA A 987 56.85 -0.73 -31.17
N PRO A 988 58.14 -0.60 -30.75
CA PRO A 988 58.58 -0.54 -29.34
C PRO A 988 59.89 0.26 -29.02
N ASP A 989 60.43 0.00 -27.82
CA ASP A 989 61.83 0.10 -27.33
C ASP A 989 62.30 1.30 -26.47
N ASP A 990 62.81 0.92 -25.29
CA ASP A 990 63.55 1.64 -24.24
C ASP A 990 65.05 1.24 -24.37
N PRO A 991 66.04 2.11 -24.05
CA PRO A 991 66.64 2.05 -22.70
C PRO A 991 67.19 3.38 -22.11
N GLY A 992 67.28 3.47 -20.77
CA GLY A 992 68.13 4.45 -20.04
C GLY A 992 69.66 4.16 -20.14
N PRO A 993 70.56 4.68 -19.25
CA PRO A 993 70.30 5.12 -17.85
C PRO A 993 71.23 6.24 -17.23
N GLN A 994 71.11 6.49 -15.89
CA GLN A 994 72.11 7.12 -14.95
C GLN A 994 72.38 8.67 -15.03
N ARG A 995 72.76 9.45 -13.98
CA ARG A 995 73.06 9.25 -12.52
C ARG A 995 73.16 10.60 -11.74
N GLY A 996 72.92 10.59 -10.40
CA GLY A 996 73.37 11.57 -9.36
C GLY A 996 72.71 12.98 -9.35
N GLY A 997 72.50 13.72 -8.26
CA GLY A 997 72.81 13.62 -6.82
C GLY A 997 72.76 15.04 -6.20
N ASP A 998 72.60 15.34 -4.89
CA ASP A 998 72.33 14.57 -3.65
C ASP A 998 71.70 15.55 -2.58
N SER A 999 71.74 15.27 -1.27
CA SER A 999 71.30 16.17 -0.15
C SER A 999 72.45 16.49 0.83
N PRO A 1000 72.34 17.50 1.75
CA PRO A 1000 71.91 17.19 3.13
C PRO A 1000 71.22 18.30 3.99
N ASP A 1001 70.45 17.84 4.99
CA ASP A 1001 70.28 18.25 6.41
C ASP A 1001 70.06 19.72 6.89
N ASP A 1002 68.85 19.99 7.46
CA ASP A 1002 68.47 20.37 8.87
C ASP A 1002 69.32 21.37 9.73
N PRO A 1003 68.86 21.91 10.91
CA PRO A 1003 67.54 21.83 11.58
C PRO A 1003 67.00 23.15 12.25
N ASP A 1004 65.86 23.01 12.95
CA ASP A 1004 65.50 23.64 14.26
C ASP A 1004 65.26 25.17 14.43
N GLN A 1005 64.01 25.57 14.73
CA GLN A 1005 63.56 26.10 16.05
C GLN A 1005 62.12 26.65 16.07
N ASN A 1006 61.46 26.56 17.22
CA ASN A 1006 60.08 27.01 17.51
C ASN A 1006 60.09 28.10 18.63
N PRO A 1007 58.93 28.57 19.15
CA PRO A 1007 58.39 29.95 19.07
C PRO A 1007 58.78 30.83 20.30
N PRO A 1008 58.15 32.00 20.63
CA PRO A 1008 56.79 32.05 21.24
C PRO A 1008 55.98 33.39 21.16
N THR A 1009 54.77 33.43 21.76
CA THR A 1009 54.04 34.62 22.35
C THR A 1009 53.58 35.78 21.42
N GLU A 1010 52.50 36.57 21.64
CA GLU A 1010 51.55 36.80 22.77
C GLU A 1010 50.16 37.40 22.29
N PRO A 1011 49.19 37.95 23.09
CA PRO A 1011 47.78 37.46 23.05
C PRO A 1011 46.65 38.54 23.00
N ARG A 1012 45.42 38.14 23.43
CA ARG A 1012 44.15 38.90 23.71
C ARG A 1012 43.18 39.08 22.52
N GLN A 1013 41.85 39.13 22.70
CA GLN A 1013 41.03 39.20 23.93
C GLN A 1013 39.63 38.54 23.74
N GLU A 1014 38.99 38.13 24.85
CA GLU A 1014 37.59 37.66 24.92
C GLU A 1014 36.58 38.81 24.78
N VAL A 1015 35.36 38.52 24.28
CA VAL A 1015 34.07 38.88 24.94
C VAL A 1015 33.00 37.85 24.53
N THR A 1016 32.28 37.30 25.50
CA THR A 1016 31.06 36.49 25.33
C THR A 1016 29.77 37.30 25.50
N ALA A 1017 28.73 36.99 24.73
CA ALA A 1017 27.31 37.12 25.09
C ALA A 1017 26.46 36.21 24.18
#